data_AF-A0A940YT14-F1
#
_entry.id   AF-A0A940YT14-F1
#
_cell.length_a   1.000
_cell.length_b   1.000
_cell.length_c   1.000
_cell.angle_alpha   90.00
_cell.angle_beta   90.00
_cell.angle_gamma   90.00
#
_symmetry.space_group_name_H-M   'P 1'
#
loop_
_entity.id
_entity.type
_entity.pdbx_description
1 polymer ?
#
loop_
_entity_poly.entity_id
_entity_poly.type
_entity_poly.pdbx_seq_one_letter_code
_entity_poly.pdbx_strand_id
1 'polypeptide(L)'
;MQGKTMVVAAAGACALAAAAWVGAGAWAGQQLESELQALQARPAGAGTSLRVSGLKHQRGLLSSSGELDVRLEPGCDAAEGQDEPVTLHLNYQASHLPLPTALLRFDWQAQPTGDTGRAFAELFGNVAQLSGRGSVSPGGALRSEMSLPELSVRRAGSALQVAASQGFISVHGKAVGFGWKWPRVMARGDGQAVEMKDVALDLDLSNRFLGTGSAQLAAGTLSTGVGQLEGFTLRSEAREDGDRLDMSIRPAVTKLVAAGQTLEGLALELHVKGLDTRSVETLTTTFSASCGLQAMTADEGKSVRDAVQRLLTRGFSAGIGQLSGRSGEGAIDGEWRVELQPARGAQIRLAEQLRSSGRLDVGAGLLTPDQRQTLLAMGMAVEQASGLRASYDYADGLLKVNGRTLDAGGFQQALAEADTRLAAQLTAWGDTRVAQAPKPAPMIEETEDEPPEAPAAVATAAPPAEPAPAAAGPCADLSACLRDSLGAGQAQDVDALRAAATRIEALPKPDVGNKAVARQLNTTGLDALKREDHAAAVNALRQALRENPRDVEVAGNLGYALVKADRAAEAAEVLQAALVLDPRRSATWTPLAEALALSGRSAEAQAALWIGFQWSGNRDKTLAWYQDRADKETRPVLQALYARQARLVVADSGRP
;
A
#
# COMPACT_ATOMS: atom_id res chain seq x y z
N MET A 1 -17.38 72.63 19.61
CA MET A 1 -16.85 72.03 18.37
C MET A 1 -15.96 70.80 18.61
N GLN A 2 -15.27 70.65 19.74
CA GLN A 2 -14.35 69.54 20.03
C GLN A 2 -14.98 68.12 20.06
N GLY A 3 -16.24 67.96 20.50
CA GLY A 3 -16.91 66.64 20.52
C GLY A 3 -17.24 66.07 19.14
N LYS A 4 -17.53 66.92 18.14
CA LYS A 4 -17.78 66.47 16.75
C LYS A 4 -16.50 66.03 16.06
N THR A 5 -15.37 66.69 16.35
CA THR A 5 -14.06 66.32 15.78
C THR A 5 -13.57 64.97 16.30
N MET A 6 -13.83 64.65 17.58
CA MET A 6 -13.46 63.37 18.19
C MET A 6 -14.29 62.20 17.65
N VAL A 7 -15.61 62.40 17.45
CA VAL A 7 -16.51 61.40 16.85
C VAL A 7 -16.18 61.16 15.37
N VAL A 8 -15.83 62.20 14.62
CA VAL A 8 -15.40 62.07 13.21
C VAL A 8 -14.02 61.41 13.12
N ALA A 9 -13.10 61.69 14.03
CA ALA A 9 -11.80 61.03 14.09
C ALA A 9 -11.93 59.54 14.49
N ALA A 10 -12.81 59.21 15.44
CA ALA A 10 -13.10 57.82 15.82
C ALA A 10 -13.82 57.06 14.69
N ALA A 11 -14.79 57.69 14.02
CA ALA A 11 -15.46 57.10 12.85
C ALA A 11 -14.50 56.91 11.67
N GLY A 12 -13.58 57.86 11.45
CA GLY A 12 -12.52 57.75 10.45
C GLY A 12 -11.50 56.66 10.77
N ALA A 13 -11.10 56.51 12.03
CA ALA A 13 -10.23 55.43 12.49
C ALA A 13 -10.92 54.05 12.38
N CYS A 14 -12.21 53.95 12.71
CA CYS A 14 -13.01 52.74 12.51
C CYS A 14 -13.20 52.42 11.03
N ALA A 15 -13.40 53.42 10.17
CA ALA A 15 -13.53 53.24 8.73
C ALA A 15 -12.20 52.81 8.06
N LEU A 16 -11.06 53.37 8.50
CA LEU A 16 -9.74 52.95 8.06
C LEU A 16 -9.37 51.55 8.58
N ALA A 17 -9.70 51.24 9.83
CA ALA A 17 -9.56 49.90 10.37
C ALA A 17 -10.43 48.90 9.61
N ALA A 18 -11.68 49.24 9.29
CA ALA A 18 -12.57 48.42 8.48
C ALA A 18 -12.07 48.26 7.04
N ALA A 19 -11.55 49.32 6.40
CA ALA A 19 -10.97 49.26 5.06
C ALA A 19 -9.67 48.42 5.02
N ALA A 20 -8.81 48.55 6.03
CA ALA A 20 -7.63 47.71 6.20
C ALA A 20 -8.03 46.25 6.46
N TRP A 21 -9.11 46.01 7.20
CA TRP A 21 -9.63 44.67 7.50
C TRP A 21 -10.24 44.00 6.26
N VAL A 22 -10.99 44.76 5.45
CA VAL A 22 -11.50 44.32 4.14
C VAL A 22 -10.36 44.09 3.15
N GLY A 23 -9.36 44.98 3.11
CA GLY A 23 -8.16 44.82 2.29
C GLY A 23 -7.34 43.59 2.64
N ALA A 24 -7.17 43.31 3.95
CA ALA A 24 -6.55 42.09 4.44
C ALA A 24 -7.35 40.84 4.05
N GLY A 25 -8.69 40.92 4.03
CA GLY A 25 -9.53 39.84 3.55
C GLY A 25 -9.43 39.60 2.04
N ALA A 26 -9.37 40.65 1.24
CA ALA A 26 -9.15 40.53 -0.20
C ALA A 26 -7.77 39.90 -0.52
N TRP A 27 -6.73 40.28 0.23
CA TRP A 27 -5.40 39.68 0.13
C TRP A 27 -5.39 38.20 0.53
N ALA A 28 -6.05 37.83 1.64
CA ALA A 28 -6.16 36.43 2.07
C ALA A 28 -6.90 35.57 1.04
N GLY A 29 -7.94 36.12 0.39
CA GLY A 29 -8.64 35.45 -0.71
C GLY A 29 -7.75 35.22 -1.94
N GLN A 30 -6.91 36.20 -2.30
CA GLN A 30 -5.93 36.04 -3.39
C GLN A 30 -4.85 35.01 -3.04
N GLN A 31 -4.38 34.99 -1.80
CA GLN A 31 -3.39 34.02 -1.34
C GLN A 31 -3.95 32.59 -1.41
N LEU A 32 -5.20 32.38 -0.96
CA LEU A 32 -5.86 31.08 -1.05
C LEU A 32 -5.94 30.59 -2.51
N GLU A 33 -6.35 31.47 -3.43
CA GLU A 33 -6.43 31.14 -4.85
C GLU A 33 -5.07 30.72 -5.43
N SER A 34 -4.00 31.45 -5.10
CA SER A 34 -2.64 31.11 -5.51
C SER A 34 -2.17 29.76 -4.96
N GLU A 35 -2.46 29.46 -3.69
CA GLU A 35 -2.07 28.19 -3.06
C GLU A 35 -2.83 27.01 -3.67
N LEU A 36 -4.13 27.17 -3.96
CA LEU A 36 -4.93 26.12 -4.61
C LEU A 36 -4.43 25.81 -6.04
N GLN A 37 -4.07 26.85 -6.80
CA GLN A 37 -3.47 26.67 -8.13
C GLN A 37 -2.09 26.00 -8.02
N ALA A 38 -1.27 26.40 -7.06
CA ALA A 38 0.03 25.77 -6.81
C ALA A 38 -0.11 24.30 -6.40
N LEU A 39 -1.11 23.96 -5.58
CA LEU A 39 -1.41 22.58 -5.19
C LEU A 39 -1.79 21.70 -6.39
N GLN A 40 -2.59 22.22 -7.33
CA GLN A 40 -2.94 21.51 -8.56
C GLN A 40 -1.77 21.39 -9.53
N ALA A 41 -0.89 22.39 -9.60
CA ALA A 41 0.27 22.41 -10.50
C ALA A 41 1.43 21.51 -10.03
N ARG A 42 1.37 20.92 -8.83
CA ARG A 42 2.43 20.04 -8.32
C ARG A 42 2.59 18.82 -9.24
N PRO A 43 3.77 18.62 -9.84
CA PRO A 43 4.00 17.48 -10.73
C PRO A 43 3.88 16.16 -9.96
N ALA A 44 3.48 15.13 -10.70
CA ALA A 44 3.44 13.77 -10.20
C ALA A 44 4.86 13.18 -10.10
N GLY A 45 5.61 13.62 -9.10
CA GLY A 45 6.99 13.18 -8.88
C GLY A 45 7.19 12.60 -7.49
N ALA A 46 7.56 11.31 -7.46
CA ALA A 46 8.18 10.56 -6.37
C ALA A 46 7.55 10.69 -4.96
N GLY A 47 6.62 9.78 -4.65
CA GLY A 47 6.28 9.44 -3.26
C GLY A 47 5.03 10.11 -2.66
N THR A 48 4.41 11.09 -3.34
CA THR A 48 3.11 11.62 -2.90
C THR A 48 1.95 10.86 -3.54
N SER A 49 1.27 10.06 -2.74
CA SER A 49 0.04 9.34 -3.11
C SER A 49 -1.19 10.24 -3.23
N LEU A 50 -1.06 11.58 -3.29
CA LEU A 50 -2.18 12.51 -3.31
C LEU A 50 -2.04 13.51 -4.46
N ARG A 51 -3.06 13.56 -5.32
CA ARG A 51 -3.20 14.54 -6.41
C ARG A 51 -4.45 15.38 -6.22
N VAL A 52 -4.34 16.65 -6.57
CA VAL A 52 -5.48 17.57 -6.64
C VAL A 52 -5.80 17.82 -8.11
N SER A 53 -7.07 17.68 -8.48
CA SER A 53 -7.55 17.92 -9.85
C SER A 53 -8.95 18.55 -9.82
N GLY A 54 -9.49 18.92 -10.98
CA GLY A 54 -10.86 19.42 -11.08
C GLY A 54 -11.14 20.72 -10.31
N LEU A 55 -10.11 21.50 -9.96
CA LEU A 55 -10.26 22.72 -9.17
C LEU A 55 -11.13 23.74 -9.91
N LYS A 56 -12.27 24.09 -9.30
CA LYS A 56 -13.07 25.26 -9.66
C LYS A 56 -13.14 26.18 -8.45
N HIS A 57 -12.60 27.38 -8.56
CA HIS A 57 -12.58 28.38 -7.49
C HIS A 57 -13.35 29.63 -7.91
N GLN A 58 -14.22 30.12 -7.02
CA GLN A 58 -14.92 31.38 -7.17
C GLN A 58 -14.49 32.31 -6.04
N ARG A 59 -13.76 33.37 -6.40
CA ARG A 59 -13.27 34.37 -5.44
C ARG A 59 -14.29 35.49 -5.25
N GLY A 60 -14.76 35.65 -4.02
CA GLY A 60 -15.52 36.82 -3.56
C GLY A 60 -14.64 37.79 -2.74
N LEU A 61 -15.24 38.89 -2.29
CA LEU A 61 -14.51 39.97 -1.59
C LEU A 61 -14.03 39.57 -0.17
N LEU A 62 -14.88 38.85 0.59
CA LEU A 62 -14.61 38.43 1.98
C LEU A 62 -14.79 36.92 2.18
N SER A 63 -15.20 36.22 1.13
CA SER A 63 -15.35 34.77 1.11
C SER A 63 -15.08 34.23 -0.27
N SER A 64 -14.67 32.96 -0.35
CA SER A 64 -14.56 32.20 -1.59
C SER A 64 -15.31 30.89 -1.44
N SER A 65 -15.71 30.31 -2.55
CA SER A 65 -16.22 28.94 -2.59
C SER A 65 -15.62 28.20 -3.77
N GLY A 66 -15.63 26.88 -3.68
CA GLY A 66 -15.16 26.07 -4.80
C GLY A 66 -15.32 24.59 -4.56
N GLU A 67 -14.89 23.86 -5.57
CA GLU A 67 -14.84 22.41 -5.59
C GLU A 67 -13.49 21.94 -6.14
N LEU A 68 -13.03 20.79 -5.66
CA LEU A 68 -11.83 20.12 -6.13
C LEU A 68 -11.94 18.62 -5.90
N ASP A 69 -11.18 17.85 -6.66
CA ASP A 69 -11.05 16.41 -6.47
C ASP A 69 -9.69 16.10 -5.84
N VAL A 70 -9.71 15.39 -4.72
CA VAL A 70 -8.53 14.81 -4.10
C VAL A 70 -8.46 13.34 -4.49
N ARG A 71 -7.49 13.00 -5.33
CA ARG A 71 -7.22 11.63 -5.77
C ARG A 71 -6.08 11.04 -4.96
N LEU A 72 -6.36 9.93 -4.29
CA LEU A 72 -5.37 9.11 -3.59
C LEU A 72 -4.89 8.02 -4.55
N GLU A 73 -3.67 8.15 -5.04
CA GLU A 73 -3.02 7.17 -5.91
C GLU A 73 -2.55 5.96 -5.08
N PRO A 74 -2.73 4.73 -5.57
CA PRO A 74 -2.21 3.54 -4.93
C PRO A 74 -0.69 3.61 -4.76
N GLY A 75 -0.18 3.12 -3.63
CA GLY A 75 1.26 3.06 -3.37
C GLY A 75 1.99 2.02 -4.24
N CYS A 76 3.30 1.88 -4.05
CA CYS A 76 4.14 0.94 -4.81
C CYS A 76 3.75 -0.55 -4.64
N ASP A 77 3.00 -0.88 -3.58
CA ASP A 77 2.52 -2.22 -3.26
C ASP A 77 1.13 -2.54 -3.83
N ALA A 78 0.53 -1.62 -4.58
CA ALA A 78 -0.74 -1.85 -5.23
C ALA A 78 -0.63 -3.02 -6.21
N ALA A 79 -1.31 -4.12 -5.91
CA ALA A 79 -1.40 -5.25 -6.82
C ALA A 79 -1.99 -4.77 -8.15
N GLU A 80 -1.31 -5.11 -9.25
CA GLU A 80 -1.65 -4.65 -10.61
C GLU A 80 -3.17 -4.78 -10.87
N GLY A 81 -3.86 -3.65 -11.04
CA GLY A 81 -5.29 -3.57 -11.36
C GLY A 81 -6.27 -3.82 -10.20
N GLN A 82 -5.80 -3.87 -8.95
CA GLN A 82 -6.68 -4.15 -7.79
C GLN A 82 -6.99 -2.92 -6.93
N ASP A 83 -6.08 -1.95 -6.86
CA ASP A 83 -6.31 -0.70 -6.15
C ASP A 83 -6.59 0.40 -7.17
N GLU A 84 -7.86 0.73 -7.37
CA GLU A 84 -8.23 1.95 -8.10
C GLU A 84 -7.94 3.18 -7.23
N PRO A 85 -7.48 4.30 -7.82
CA PRO A 85 -7.24 5.51 -7.07
C PRO A 85 -8.55 6.02 -6.46
N VAL A 86 -8.58 6.19 -5.14
CA VAL A 86 -9.76 6.70 -4.43
C VAL A 86 -9.87 8.19 -4.68
N THR A 87 -10.94 8.63 -5.33
CA THR A 87 -11.19 10.06 -5.59
C THR A 87 -12.27 10.58 -4.65
N LEU A 88 -11.92 11.57 -3.83
CA LEU A 88 -12.84 12.33 -3.00
C LEU A 88 -13.16 13.66 -3.67
N HIS A 89 -14.43 13.88 -3.99
CA HIS A 89 -14.91 15.17 -4.45
C HIS A 89 -15.21 16.05 -3.24
N LEU A 90 -14.58 17.22 -3.19
CA LEU A 90 -14.60 18.13 -2.05
C LEU A 90 -15.20 19.46 -2.46
N ASN A 91 -16.20 19.90 -1.71
CA ASN A 91 -16.79 21.24 -1.77
C ASN A 91 -16.33 22.05 -0.56
N TYR A 92 -15.97 23.31 -0.75
CA TYR A 92 -15.57 24.19 0.34
C TYR A 92 -16.13 25.60 0.24
N GLN A 93 -16.23 26.23 1.40
CA GLN A 93 -16.47 27.66 1.57
C GLN A 93 -15.41 28.20 2.51
N ALA A 94 -14.75 29.29 2.11
CA ALA A 94 -13.72 29.94 2.88
C ALA A 94 -14.14 31.37 3.24
N SER A 95 -13.94 31.76 4.48
CA SER A 95 -14.05 33.13 4.97
C SER A 95 -12.66 33.72 5.11
N HIS A 96 -12.45 34.85 4.43
CA HIS A 96 -11.19 35.56 4.41
C HIS A 96 -11.13 36.68 5.44
N LEU A 97 -12.18 36.86 6.25
CA LEU A 97 -12.17 37.88 7.29
C LEU A 97 -11.18 37.48 8.39
N PRO A 98 -10.02 38.15 8.52
CA PRO A 98 -8.99 37.70 9.44
C PRO A 98 -9.41 37.96 10.88
N LEU A 99 -9.19 36.97 11.74
CA LEU A 99 -9.32 37.04 13.18
C LEU A 99 -7.92 37.00 13.81
N PRO A 100 -7.74 37.48 15.06
CA PRO A 100 -6.44 37.41 15.75
C PRO A 100 -5.81 36.01 15.77
N THR A 101 -6.64 34.96 15.73
CA THR A 101 -6.22 33.56 15.80
C THR A 101 -6.30 32.81 14.46
N ALA A 102 -6.90 33.40 13.42
CA ALA A 102 -7.12 32.73 12.14
C ALA A 102 -7.18 33.74 10.98
N LEU A 103 -6.26 33.65 10.03
CA LEU A 103 -6.29 34.47 8.81
C LEU A 103 -7.34 33.98 7.82
N LEU A 104 -7.54 32.67 7.77
CA LEU A 104 -8.53 32.00 6.93
C LEU A 104 -9.32 31.03 7.79
N ARG A 105 -10.62 30.94 7.55
CA ARG A 105 -11.48 29.88 8.08
C ARG A 105 -12.22 29.23 6.94
N PHE A 106 -12.44 27.93 6.99
CA PHE A 106 -13.11 27.23 5.90
C PHE A 106 -13.95 26.07 6.41
N ASP A 107 -15.08 25.85 5.77
CA ASP A 107 -15.95 24.71 5.95
C ASP A 107 -15.87 23.87 4.68
N TRP A 108 -15.86 22.56 4.81
CA TRP A 108 -15.79 21.65 3.67
C TRP A 108 -16.58 20.38 3.88
N GLN A 109 -16.97 19.78 2.77
CA GLN A 109 -17.63 18.48 2.69
C GLN A 109 -16.95 17.67 1.60
N ALA A 110 -16.70 16.39 1.86
CA ALA A 110 -16.12 15.47 0.91
C ALA A 110 -16.95 14.20 0.82
N GLN A 111 -17.04 13.66 -0.40
CA GLN A 111 -17.68 12.39 -0.67
C GLN A 111 -16.86 11.58 -1.68
N PRO A 112 -16.81 10.24 -1.52
CA PRO A 112 -16.18 9.39 -2.50
C PRO A 112 -16.93 9.45 -3.84
N THR A 113 -16.19 9.42 -4.93
CA THR A 113 -16.72 9.44 -6.31
C THR A 113 -16.19 8.24 -7.11
N GLY A 114 -16.62 8.11 -8.36
CA GLY A 114 -16.28 6.98 -9.21
C GLY A 114 -16.85 5.66 -8.66
N ASP A 115 -16.12 4.58 -8.88
CA ASP A 115 -16.53 3.21 -8.54
C ASP A 115 -16.59 3.01 -7.04
N THR A 116 -15.60 3.56 -6.31
CA THR A 116 -15.61 3.61 -4.84
C THR A 116 -16.83 4.36 -4.31
N GLY A 117 -17.18 5.50 -4.92
CA GLY A 117 -18.37 6.27 -4.53
C GLY A 117 -19.67 5.50 -4.74
N ARG A 118 -19.81 4.78 -5.87
CA ARG A 118 -20.99 3.94 -6.16
C ARG A 118 -21.11 2.79 -5.17
N ALA A 119 -20.03 2.03 -4.96
CA ALA A 119 -20.00 0.93 -3.99
C ALA A 119 -20.30 1.40 -2.56
N PHE A 120 -19.77 2.58 -2.20
CA PHE A 120 -20.03 3.19 -0.90
C PHE A 120 -21.51 3.57 -0.75
N ALA A 121 -22.11 4.22 -1.76
CA ALA A 121 -23.51 4.62 -1.75
C ALA A 121 -24.47 3.42 -1.70
N GLU A 122 -24.13 2.30 -2.37
CA GLU A 122 -24.90 1.05 -2.28
C GLU A 122 -24.88 0.41 -0.88
N LEU A 123 -23.84 0.68 -0.09
CA LEU A 123 -23.71 0.14 1.26
C LEU A 123 -24.35 1.03 2.31
N PHE A 124 -24.13 2.34 2.24
CA PHE A 124 -24.46 3.28 3.31
C PHE A 124 -25.45 4.38 2.89
N GLY A 125 -25.94 4.36 1.65
CA GLY A 125 -26.76 5.43 1.08
C GLY A 125 -25.98 6.75 0.89
N ASN A 126 -26.72 7.84 0.67
CA ASN A 126 -26.15 9.19 0.51
C ASN A 126 -25.81 9.87 1.85
N VAL A 127 -25.76 9.12 2.95
CA VAL A 127 -25.74 9.67 4.32
C VAL A 127 -24.31 9.94 4.82
N ALA A 128 -23.28 9.37 4.19
CA ALA A 128 -21.90 9.50 4.68
C ALA A 128 -21.12 10.57 3.93
N GLN A 129 -21.29 11.81 4.34
CA GLN A 129 -20.38 12.88 3.95
C GLN A 129 -19.37 13.11 5.06
N LEU A 130 -18.09 13.06 4.71
CA LEU A 130 -17.04 13.57 5.58
C LEU A 130 -17.15 15.08 5.56
N SER A 131 -17.26 15.71 6.72
CA SER A 131 -17.35 17.17 6.82
C SER A 131 -16.28 17.69 7.76
N GLY A 132 -15.86 18.92 7.55
CA GLY A 132 -14.85 19.53 8.41
C GLY A 132 -14.94 21.04 8.47
N ARG A 133 -14.38 21.57 9.55
CA ARG A 133 -14.21 23.00 9.79
C ARG A 133 -12.76 23.26 10.12
N GLY A 134 -12.13 24.11 9.34
CA GLY A 134 -10.72 24.40 9.46
C GLY A 134 -10.39 25.87 9.51
N SER A 135 -9.13 26.12 9.83
CA SER A 135 -8.55 27.44 9.90
C SER A 135 -7.06 27.40 9.57
N VAL A 136 -6.55 28.55 9.12
CA VAL A 136 -5.13 28.80 8.95
C VAL A 136 -4.73 29.90 9.91
N SER A 137 -3.79 29.59 10.82
CA SER A 137 -3.28 30.57 11.79
C SER A 137 -2.43 31.64 11.10
N PRO A 138 -2.16 32.79 11.76
CA PRO A 138 -1.22 33.79 11.25
C PRO A 138 0.18 33.25 10.96
N GLY A 139 0.60 32.19 11.66
CA GLY A 139 1.86 31.49 11.39
C GLY A 139 1.80 30.47 10.24
N GLY A 140 0.68 30.39 9.51
CA GLY A 140 0.50 29.45 8.40
C GLY A 140 0.26 28.00 8.84
N ALA A 141 -0.09 27.75 10.11
CA ALA A 141 -0.50 26.42 10.56
C ALA A 141 -1.94 26.16 10.15
N LEU A 142 -2.16 25.10 9.37
CA LEU A 142 -3.50 24.63 9.01
C LEU A 142 -4.00 23.65 10.07
N ARG A 143 -5.26 23.79 10.47
CA ARG A 143 -5.97 22.78 11.27
C ARG A 143 -7.38 22.62 10.74
N SER A 144 -7.86 21.39 10.61
CA SER A 144 -9.26 21.07 10.33
C SER A 144 -9.77 20.06 11.34
N GLU A 145 -10.83 20.41 12.05
CA GLU A 145 -11.68 19.43 12.73
C GLU A 145 -12.54 18.73 11.68
N MET A 146 -12.84 17.46 11.89
CA MET A 146 -13.51 16.58 10.94
C MET A 146 -14.54 15.71 11.65
N SER A 147 -15.63 15.41 10.98
CA SER A 147 -16.67 14.54 11.50
C SER A 147 -17.26 13.67 10.41
N LEU A 148 -17.57 12.43 10.79
CA LEU A 148 -18.30 11.47 9.98
C LEU A 148 -19.57 11.09 10.75
N PRO A 149 -20.75 11.15 10.13
CA PRO A 149 -22.00 10.75 10.78
C PRO A 149 -22.02 9.25 11.05
N GLU A 150 -23.03 8.80 11.79
CA GLU A 150 -23.24 7.37 12.03
C GLU A 150 -23.44 6.63 10.70
N LEU A 151 -22.70 5.54 10.52
CA LEU A 151 -22.82 4.66 9.37
C LEU A 151 -23.46 3.36 9.81
N SER A 152 -24.54 2.95 9.16
CA SER A 152 -25.17 1.68 9.43
C SER A 152 -25.59 0.98 8.15
N VAL A 153 -25.37 -0.33 8.10
CA VAL A 153 -25.83 -1.19 7.02
C VAL A 153 -26.33 -2.50 7.61
N ARG A 154 -27.48 -2.96 7.13
CA ARG A 154 -28.05 -4.28 7.46
C ARG A 154 -28.38 -5.01 6.17
N ARG A 155 -27.89 -6.24 6.04
CA ARG A 155 -28.18 -7.17 4.94
C ARG A 155 -28.56 -8.53 5.52
N ALA A 156 -29.14 -9.43 4.73
CA ALA A 156 -29.62 -10.72 5.22
C ALA A 156 -28.50 -11.47 5.99
N GLY A 157 -28.66 -11.61 7.31
CA GLY A 157 -27.71 -12.28 8.21
C GLY A 157 -26.52 -11.44 8.72
N SER A 158 -26.34 -10.20 8.24
CA SER A 158 -25.21 -9.34 8.64
C SER A 158 -25.60 -7.89 8.93
N ALA A 159 -24.89 -7.26 9.86
CA ALA A 159 -25.06 -5.86 10.22
C ALA A 159 -23.71 -5.22 10.58
N LEU A 160 -23.48 -4.00 10.13
CA LEU A 160 -22.37 -3.16 10.55
C LEU A 160 -22.93 -1.81 11.01
N GLN A 161 -22.46 -1.35 12.17
CA GLN A 161 -22.78 -0.05 12.73
C GLN A 161 -21.49 0.61 13.21
N VAL A 162 -21.21 1.80 12.71
CA VAL A 162 -20.11 2.66 13.12
C VAL A 162 -20.74 3.93 13.68
N ALA A 163 -20.58 4.17 14.98
CA ALA A 163 -21.10 5.39 15.61
C ALA A 163 -20.49 6.64 14.97
N ALA A 164 -21.20 7.77 15.08
CA ALA A 164 -20.67 9.05 14.65
C ALA A 164 -19.26 9.26 15.25
N SER A 165 -18.32 9.62 14.39
CA SER A 165 -16.90 9.71 14.72
C SER A 165 -16.36 11.07 14.33
N GLN A 166 -15.30 11.48 15.01
CA GLN A 166 -14.73 12.81 14.86
C GLN A 166 -13.23 12.77 15.04
N GLY A 167 -12.57 13.75 14.46
CA GLY A 167 -11.12 13.83 14.45
C GLY A 167 -10.63 15.18 14.00
N PHE A 168 -9.32 15.29 13.82
CA PHE A 168 -8.69 16.47 13.29
C PHE A 168 -7.48 16.11 12.44
N ILE A 169 -7.08 17.05 11.59
CA ILE A 169 -5.79 17.07 10.93
C ILE A 169 -5.17 18.45 11.11
N SER A 170 -3.87 18.51 11.35
CA SER A 170 -3.11 19.75 11.41
C SER A 170 -1.80 19.61 10.66
N VAL A 171 -1.40 20.67 9.96
CA VAL A 171 -0.17 20.70 9.17
C VAL A 171 0.53 22.04 9.41
N HIS A 172 1.80 21.99 9.78
CA HIS A 172 2.64 23.18 9.93
C HIS A 172 4.09 22.87 9.56
N GLY A 173 4.54 23.39 8.41
CA GLY A 173 5.88 23.09 7.91
C GLY A 173 6.07 21.59 7.66
N LYS A 174 6.99 20.95 8.41
CA LYS A 174 7.23 19.49 8.38
C LYS A 174 6.36 18.71 9.39
N ALA A 175 5.76 19.39 10.35
CA ALA A 175 4.94 18.78 11.39
C ALA A 175 3.54 18.44 10.88
N VAL A 176 3.02 17.29 11.29
CA VAL A 176 1.67 16.81 10.99
C VAL A 176 1.06 16.21 12.24
N GLY A 177 -0.12 16.69 12.60
CA GLY A 177 -0.97 16.09 13.62
C GLY A 177 -2.19 15.47 12.97
N PHE A 178 -2.61 14.30 13.43
CA PHE A 178 -3.86 13.66 13.04
C PHE A 178 -4.44 12.96 14.25
N GLY A 179 -5.74 13.12 14.48
CA GLY A 179 -6.44 12.41 15.55
C GLY A 179 -7.78 11.94 15.03
N TRP A 180 -8.21 10.72 15.36
CA TRP A 180 -9.55 10.24 15.04
C TRP A 180 -10.06 9.30 16.12
N LYS A 181 -11.31 9.49 16.52
CA LYS A 181 -11.97 8.70 17.56
C LYS A 181 -13.24 8.05 17.02
N TRP A 182 -13.31 6.73 17.16
CA TRP A 182 -14.52 5.93 16.93
C TRP A 182 -15.06 5.47 18.30
N PRO A 183 -16.15 6.09 18.79
CA PRO A 183 -16.71 5.73 20.08
C PRO A 183 -17.16 4.27 20.15
N ARG A 184 -17.72 3.76 19.04
CA ARG A 184 -18.21 2.39 18.95
C ARG A 184 -18.24 1.91 17.51
N VAL A 185 -17.76 0.68 17.31
CA VAL A 185 -17.91 -0.07 16.05
C VAL A 185 -18.48 -1.43 16.39
N MET A 186 -19.56 -1.82 15.74
CA MET A 186 -20.21 -3.11 15.94
C MET A 186 -20.43 -3.79 14.59
N ALA A 187 -19.97 -5.03 14.48
CA ALA A 187 -20.21 -5.88 13.33
C ALA A 187 -20.85 -7.19 13.81
N ARG A 188 -21.84 -7.68 13.07
CA ARG A 188 -22.49 -8.97 13.29
C ARG A 188 -22.65 -9.68 11.95
N GLY A 189 -22.34 -10.97 11.88
CA GLY A 189 -22.48 -11.79 10.68
C GLY A 189 -22.14 -13.24 10.99
N ASP A 190 -22.81 -14.19 10.33
CA ASP A 190 -22.49 -15.63 10.39
C ASP A 190 -22.42 -16.19 11.83
N GLY A 191 -23.33 -15.73 12.71
CA GLY A 191 -23.39 -16.15 14.12
C GLY A 191 -22.33 -15.52 15.03
N GLN A 192 -21.44 -14.68 14.49
CA GLN A 192 -20.42 -13.97 15.24
C GLN A 192 -20.81 -12.50 15.42
N ALA A 193 -20.39 -11.92 16.54
CA ALA A 193 -20.51 -10.49 16.82
C ALA A 193 -19.17 -9.98 17.32
N VAL A 194 -18.76 -8.83 16.80
CA VAL A 194 -17.57 -8.09 17.20
C VAL A 194 -18.02 -6.69 17.61
N GLU A 195 -17.58 -6.26 18.78
CA GLU A 195 -17.80 -4.91 19.29
C GLU A 195 -16.46 -4.30 19.71
N MET A 196 -16.18 -3.10 19.22
CA MET A 196 -15.06 -2.27 19.64
C MET A 196 -15.60 -0.98 20.25
N LYS A 197 -15.01 -0.56 21.38
CA LYS A 197 -15.33 0.70 22.06
C LYS A 197 -14.09 1.53 22.26
N ASP A 198 -14.28 2.85 22.19
CA ASP A 198 -13.26 3.86 22.45
C ASP A 198 -11.98 3.62 21.62
N VAL A 199 -12.15 3.38 20.32
CA VAL A 199 -11.02 3.25 19.40
C VAL A 199 -10.52 4.64 19.05
N ALA A 200 -9.23 4.88 19.21
CA ALA A 200 -8.60 6.15 18.90
C ALA A 200 -7.29 5.95 18.15
N LEU A 201 -7.06 6.77 17.13
CA LEU A 201 -5.80 6.90 16.42
C LEU A 201 -5.30 8.33 16.62
N ASP A 202 -4.14 8.49 17.22
CA ASP A 202 -3.50 9.78 17.46
C ASP A 202 -2.10 9.77 16.84
N LEU A 203 -1.76 10.82 16.11
CA LEU A 203 -0.50 11.01 15.42
C LEU A 203 -0.06 12.45 15.66
N ASP A 204 1.16 12.63 16.15
CA ASP A 204 1.78 13.93 16.36
C ASP A 204 3.24 13.85 15.91
N LEU A 205 3.47 14.11 14.63
CA LEU A 205 4.77 14.08 14.00
C LEU A 205 5.39 15.47 13.98
N SER A 206 6.60 15.60 14.51
CA SER A 206 7.42 16.81 14.38
C SER A 206 8.03 16.91 12.97
N ASN A 207 8.36 15.78 12.34
CA ASN A 207 8.81 15.72 10.95
C ASN A 207 8.25 14.49 10.22
N ARG A 208 7.25 14.72 9.36
CA ARG A 208 6.58 13.65 8.57
C ARG A 208 7.50 12.90 7.60
N PHE A 209 8.65 13.46 7.23
CA PHE A 209 9.58 12.83 6.28
C PHE A 209 10.54 11.86 6.97
N LEU A 210 10.86 12.12 8.24
CA LEU A 210 11.65 11.21 9.09
C LEU A 210 10.77 10.27 9.91
N GLY A 211 9.47 10.55 10.01
CA GLY A 211 8.55 9.83 10.90
C GLY A 211 8.80 10.14 12.38
N THR A 212 9.44 11.27 12.70
CA THR A 212 9.77 11.65 14.09
C THR A 212 8.56 12.31 14.77
N GLY A 213 8.39 12.01 16.06
CA GLY A 213 7.21 12.34 16.86
C GLY A 213 6.60 11.10 17.50
N SER A 214 5.28 11.07 17.64
CA SER A 214 4.54 9.97 18.24
C SER A 214 3.33 9.52 17.41
N ALA A 215 3.02 8.23 17.46
CA ALA A 215 1.81 7.65 16.91
C ALA A 215 1.23 6.68 17.93
N GLN A 216 -0.09 6.66 18.09
CA GLN A 216 -0.78 5.81 19.03
C GLN A 216 -2.08 5.30 18.43
N LEU A 217 -2.27 3.97 18.44
CA LEU A 217 -3.56 3.33 18.25
C LEU A 217 -4.01 2.75 19.59
N ALA A 218 -5.21 3.05 20.03
CA ALA A 218 -5.77 2.54 21.27
C ALA A 218 -7.20 2.05 21.08
N ALA A 219 -7.60 1.06 21.88
CA ALA A 219 -8.99 0.63 21.99
C ALA A 219 -9.31 0.31 23.47
N GLY A 220 -10.41 0.87 23.97
CA GLY A 220 -10.86 0.63 25.35
C GLY A 220 -11.25 -0.82 25.57
N THR A 221 -12.16 -1.34 24.73
CA THR A 221 -12.54 -2.76 24.74
C THR A 221 -12.75 -3.30 23.33
N LEU A 222 -12.35 -4.55 23.11
CA LEU A 222 -12.69 -5.35 21.94
C LEU A 222 -13.33 -6.65 22.43
N SER A 223 -14.60 -6.85 22.10
CA SER A 223 -15.38 -8.02 22.48
C SER A 223 -15.75 -8.83 21.25
N THR A 224 -15.61 -10.16 21.36
CA THR A 224 -15.98 -11.13 20.33
C THR A 224 -16.80 -12.25 20.96
N GLY A 225 -17.37 -13.14 20.15
CA GLY A 225 -18.08 -14.32 20.66
C GLY A 225 -17.22 -15.30 21.47
N VAL A 226 -15.88 -15.20 21.36
CA VAL A 226 -14.93 -16.16 21.96
C VAL A 226 -14.03 -15.55 23.04
N GLY A 227 -14.11 -14.24 23.25
CA GLY A 227 -13.25 -13.55 24.20
C GLY A 227 -13.36 -12.04 24.17
N GLN A 228 -12.70 -11.40 25.12
CA GLN A 228 -12.67 -9.97 25.32
C GLN A 228 -11.23 -9.49 25.58
N LEU A 229 -10.89 -8.35 25.01
CA LEU A 229 -9.63 -7.65 25.21
C LEU A 229 -9.94 -6.26 25.77
N GLU A 230 -9.22 -5.84 26.81
CA GLU A 230 -9.35 -4.54 27.45
C GLU A 230 -8.02 -3.78 27.45
N GLY A 231 -8.10 -2.48 27.15
CA GLY A 231 -6.96 -1.55 27.20
C GLY A 231 -5.87 -1.87 26.18
N PHE A 232 -6.25 -2.11 24.92
CA PHE A 232 -5.26 -2.22 23.84
C PHE A 232 -4.61 -0.86 23.61
N THR A 233 -3.28 -0.85 23.52
CA THR A 233 -2.52 0.29 23.06
C THR A 233 -1.37 -0.19 22.16
N LEU A 234 -1.08 0.56 21.10
CA LEU A 234 0.10 0.42 20.26
C LEU A 234 0.67 1.81 20.10
N ARG A 235 1.76 2.09 20.83
CA ARG A 235 2.42 3.40 20.80
C ARG A 235 3.76 3.32 20.10
N SER A 236 3.97 4.12 19.07
CA SER A 236 5.26 4.35 18.42
C SER A 236 5.78 5.74 18.78
N GLU A 237 7.08 5.86 19.00
CA GLU A 237 7.74 7.13 19.28
C GLU A 237 9.13 7.14 18.65
N ALA A 238 9.43 8.19 17.90
CA ALA A 238 10.71 8.39 17.26
C ALA A 238 11.26 9.79 17.58
N ARG A 239 12.49 9.86 18.07
CA ARG A 239 13.12 11.10 18.53
C ARG A 239 14.48 11.27 17.90
N GLU A 240 14.73 12.48 17.43
CA GLU A 240 16.04 12.91 16.94
C GLU A 240 16.86 13.38 18.14
N ASP A 241 18.06 12.85 18.29
CA ASP A 241 19.08 13.31 19.24
C ASP A 241 20.34 13.70 18.45
N GLY A 242 20.44 14.98 18.11
CA GLY A 242 21.49 15.49 17.23
C GLY A 242 21.44 14.84 15.84
N ASP A 243 22.46 14.07 15.49
CA ASP A 243 22.55 13.32 14.23
C ASP A 243 22.16 11.83 14.36
N ARG A 244 21.52 11.49 15.48
CA ARG A 244 21.04 10.14 15.81
C ARG A 244 19.52 10.10 15.89
N LEU A 245 18.95 8.94 15.60
CA LEU A 245 17.53 8.65 15.67
C LEU A 245 17.28 7.46 16.58
N ASP A 246 16.43 7.67 17.58
CA ASP A 246 15.93 6.63 18.49
C ASP A 246 14.45 6.38 18.21
N MET A 247 14.04 5.12 18.19
CA MET A 247 12.69 4.67 17.90
C MET A 247 12.24 3.63 18.92
N SER A 248 10.98 3.68 19.34
CA SER A 248 10.37 2.69 20.22
C SER A 248 8.94 2.37 19.79
N ILE A 249 8.54 1.11 19.90
CA ILE A 249 7.20 0.62 19.62
C ILE A 249 6.75 -0.22 20.82
N ARG A 250 5.66 0.19 21.46
CA ARG A 250 5.14 -0.36 22.71
C ARG A 250 3.69 -0.82 22.54
N PRO A 251 3.44 -2.05 22.05
CA PRO A 251 2.14 -2.67 22.17
C PRO A 251 1.92 -3.16 23.61
N ALA A 252 0.72 -2.90 24.13
CA ALA A 252 0.28 -3.40 25.42
C ALA A 252 -1.22 -3.71 25.43
N VAL A 253 -1.59 -4.69 26.25
CA VAL A 253 -2.96 -5.08 26.54
C VAL A 253 -3.08 -5.24 28.05
N THR A 254 -4.00 -4.48 28.66
CA THR A 254 -4.23 -4.54 30.11
C THR A 254 -4.75 -5.92 30.52
N LYS A 255 -5.75 -6.42 29.80
CA LYS A 255 -6.39 -7.71 30.09
C LYS A 255 -6.90 -8.39 28.83
N LEU A 256 -6.71 -9.70 28.73
CA LEU A 256 -7.23 -10.55 27.68
C LEU A 256 -7.91 -11.76 28.31
N VAL A 257 -9.19 -11.96 28.00
CA VAL A 257 -9.98 -13.13 28.42
C VAL A 257 -10.35 -13.91 27.17
N ALA A 258 -9.83 -15.12 27.02
CA ALA A 258 -10.14 -16.00 25.89
C ALA A 258 -9.97 -17.47 26.29
N ALA A 259 -10.81 -18.35 25.75
CA ALA A 259 -10.72 -19.80 25.98
C ALA A 259 -10.64 -20.22 27.48
N GLY A 260 -11.34 -19.49 28.36
CA GLY A 260 -11.32 -19.75 29.82
C GLY A 260 -10.06 -19.28 30.54
N GLN A 261 -9.11 -18.67 29.83
CA GLN A 261 -7.88 -18.11 30.38
C GLN A 261 -8.00 -16.59 30.53
N THR A 262 -7.37 -16.06 31.57
CA THR A 262 -7.21 -14.61 31.77
C THR A 262 -5.73 -14.28 31.78
N LEU A 263 -5.33 -13.41 30.86
CA LEU A 263 -3.99 -12.85 30.77
C LEU A 263 -4.04 -11.37 31.11
N GLU A 264 -3.06 -10.88 31.86
CA GLU A 264 -3.00 -9.51 32.35
C GLU A 264 -1.60 -8.91 32.14
N GLY A 265 -1.55 -7.59 31.96
CA GLY A 265 -0.30 -6.84 31.85
C GLY A 265 0.60 -7.32 30.71
N LEU A 266 -0.01 -7.67 29.57
CA LEU A 266 0.72 -8.06 28.37
C LEU A 266 1.38 -6.81 27.80
N ALA A 267 2.70 -6.75 27.79
CA ALA A 267 3.44 -5.61 27.27
C ALA A 267 4.70 -6.08 26.54
N LEU A 268 5.00 -5.40 25.45
CA LEU A 268 6.23 -5.58 24.70
C LEU A 268 6.78 -4.19 24.36
N GLU A 269 8.06 -3.95 24.60
CA GLU A 269 8.76 -2.73 24.18
C GLU A 269 9.83 -3.09 23.18
N LEU A 270 9.60 -2.79 21.91
CA LEU A 270 10.60 -2.84 20.86
C LEU A 270 11.31 -1.50 20.80
N HIS A 271 12.64 -1.50 20.70
CA HIS A 271 13.40 -0.28 20.54
C HIS A 271 14.50 -0.44 19.50
N VAL A 272 14.83 0.66 18.83
CA VAL A 272 16.03 0.82 18.03
C VAL A 272 16.66 2.14 18.46
N LYS A 273 17.94 2.15 18.83
CA LYS A 273 18.63 3.34 19.32
C LYS A 273 19.89 3.60 18.53
N GLY A 274 20.18 4.88 18.31
CA GLY A 274 21.38 5.34 17.64
C GLY A 274 21.39 4.98 16.17
N LEU A 275 20.30 5.12 15.43
CA LEU A 275 20.37 5.09 13.97
C LEU A 275 21.01 6.40 13.47
N ASP A 276 21.77 6.36 12.37
CA ASP A 276 22.26 7.58 11.72
C ASP A 276 21.10 8.27 10.98
N THR A 277 20.72 9.48 11.41
CA THR A 277 19.51 10.17 10.91
C THR A 277 19.57 10.38 9.40
N ARG A 278 20.73 10.80 8.86
CA ARG A 278 20.90 11.03 7.41
C ARG A 278 20.79 9.75 6.60
N SER A 279 21.29 8.64 7.13
CA SER A 279 21.21 7.35 6.46
C SER A 279 19.78 6.86 6.45
N VAL A 280 19.04 6.97 7.56
CA VAL A 280 17.61 6.64 7.60
C VAL A 280 16.83 7.49 6.61
N GLU A 281 17.03 8.81 6.60
CA GLU A 281 16.38 9.71 5.64
C GLU A 281 16.64 9.32 4.19
N THR A 282 17.91 9.02 3.85
CA THR A 282 18.30 8.60 2.50
C THR A 282 17.61 7.28 2.13
N LEU A 283 17.58 6.32 3.04
CA LEU A 283 16.98 5.01 2.80
C LEU A 283 15.46 5.10 2.65
N THR A 284 14.75 5.82 3.52
CA THR A 284 13.29 5.93 3.47
C THR A 284 12.81 6.73 2.25
N THR A 285 13.49 7.83 1.92
CA THR A 285 13.18 8.62 0.72
C THR A 285 13.44 7.83 -0.54
N THR A 286 14.61 7.17 -0.66
CA THR A 286 14.92 6.35 -1.83
C THR A 286 13.98 5.16 -1.92
N PHE A 287 13.68 4.47 -0.82
CA PHE A 287 12.77 3.32 -0.81
C PHE A 287 11.38 3.69 -1.33
N SER A 288 10.83 4.84 -0.90
CA SER A 288 9.52 5.32 -1.37
C SER A 288 9.55 5.83 -2.82
N ALA A 289 10.67 6.42 -3.26
CA ALA A 289 10.82 6.92 -4.63
C ALA A 289 11.08 5.81 -5.67
N SER A 290 11.72 4.70 -5.27
CA SER A 290 12.23 3.65 -6.16
C SER A 290 11.43 2.34 -6.10
N CYS A 291 10.20 2.37 -5.61
CA CYS A 291 9.34 1.19 -5.44
C CYS A 291 10.04 0.08 -4.65
N GLY A 292 10.53 0.40 -3.45
CA GLY A 292 11.20 -0.58 -2.59
C GLY A 292 12.59 -0.96 -3.07
N LEU A 293 13.35 0.01 -3.62
CA LEU A 293 14.70 -0.16 -4.16
C LEU A 293 14.78 -0.95 -5.48
N GLN A 294 13.65 -1.26 -6.11
CA GLN A 294 13.59 -2.05 -7.34
C GLN A 294 13.92 -1.23 -8.59
N ALA A 295 13.57 0.05 -8.59
CA ALA A 295 13.73 0.97 -9.72
C ALA A 295 14.72 2.10 -9.40
N MET A 296 15.83 1.79 -8.72
CA MET A 296 16.84 2.79 -8.37
C MET A 296 17.68 3.20 -9.58
N THR A 297 17.90 4.51 -9.70
CA THR A 297 18.94 5.07 -10.56
C THR A 297 20.34 4.71 -10.04
N ALA A 298 21.35 4.90 -10.88
CA ALA A 298 22.75 4.68 -10.50
C ALA A 298 23.18 5.53 -9.29
N ASP A 299 22.73 6.78 -9.23
CA ASP A 299 23.09 7.70 -8.15
C ASP A 299 22.32 7.42 -6.86
N GLU A 300 21.07 6.96 -6.96
CA GLU A 300 20.31 6.43 -5.82
C GLU A 300 20.95 5.16 -5.26
N GLY A 301 21.42 4.25 -6.12
CA GLY A 301 22.14 3.05 -5.70
C GLY A 301 23.42 3.39 -4.90
N LYS A 302 24.21 4.36 -5.38
CA LYS A 302 25.38 4.87 -4.64
C LYS A 302 24.98 5.49 -3.29
N SER A 303 23.92 6.29 -3.27
CA SER A 303 23.44 6.95 -2.06
C SER A 303 22.96 5.95 -1.02
N VAL A 304 22.25 4.89 -1.45
CA VAL A 304 21.80 3.77 -0.61
C VAL A 304 22.99 3.00 -0.07
N ARG A 305 23.98 2.65 -0.90
CA ARG A 305 25.21 2.00 -0.45
C ARG A 305 25.89 2.83 0.64
N ASP A 306 26.11 4.13 0.40
CA ASP A 306 26.81 5.00 1.34
C ASP A 306 26.00 5.23 2.63
N ALA A 307 24.67 5.22 2.56
CA ALA A 307 23.79 5.24 3.73
C ALA A 307 23.88 3.95 4.55
N VAL A 308 23.78 2.77 3.91
CA VAL A 308 23.91 1.48 4.61
C VAL A 308 25.30 1.34 5.23
N GLN A 309 26.37 1.71 4.51
CA GLN A 309 27.72 1.65 5.02
C GLN A 309 27.91 2.56 6.24
N ARG A 310 27.39 3.79 6.21
CA ARG A 310 27.42 4.70 7.37
C ARG A 310 26.63 4.16 8.55
N LEU A 311 25.44 3.62 8.32
CA LEU A 311 24.60 3.06 9.36
C LEU A 311 25.28 1.89 10.08
N LEU A 312 25.90 0.97 9.32
CA LEU A 312 26.59 -0.19 9.86
C LEU A 312 27.92 0.17 10.52
N THR A 313 28.66 1.14 9.99
CA THR A 313 29.95 1.56 10.59
C THR A 313 29.80 2.43 11.83
N ARG A 314 28.75 3.26 11.92
CA ARG A 314 28.47 4.07 13.12
C ARG A 314 27.85 3.26 14.26
N GLY A 315 27.33 2.07 13.97
CA GLY A 315 26.68 1.20 14.94
C GLY A 315 25.31 1.71 15.38
N PHE A 316 24.51 0.80 15.93
CA PHE A 316 23.18 1.04 16.49
C PHE A 316 22.80 -0.14 17.39
N SER A 317 21.76 0.00 18.20
CA SER A 317 21.19 -1.12 18.96
C SER A 317 19.73 -1.31 18.63
N ALA A 318 19.26 -2.55 18.70
CA ALA A 318 17.85 -2.91 18.54
C ALA A 318 17.50 -4.01 19.54
N GLY A 319 16.26 -4.08 19.98
CA GLY A 319 15.88 -5.12 20.92
C GLY A 319 14.47 -5.03 21.47
N ILE A 320 14.19 -5.99 22.34
CA ILE A 320 13.03 -6.03 23.22
C ILE A 320 13.48 -5.53 24.60
N GLY A 321 13.14 -4.30 24.95
CA GLY A 321 13.46 -3.71 26.26
C GLY A 321 12.61 -4.27 27.39
N GLN A 322 11.42 -4.76 27.04
CA GLN A 322 10.49 -5.40 27.96
C GLN A 322 9.63 -6.40 27.18
N LEU A 323 9.46 -7.59 27.71
CA LEU A 323 8.44 -8.57 27.35
C LEU A 323 7.84 -9.04 28.67
N SER A 324 6.58 -8.71 28.93
CA SER A 324 5.91 -9.13 30.15
C SER A 324 4.50 -9.63 29.89
N GLY A 325 4.06 -10.58 30.70
CA GLY A 325 2.68 -11.06 30.69
C GLY A 325 2.40 -11.96 31.89
N ARG A 326 1.18 -11.91 32.40
CA ARG A 326 0.77 -12.66 33.58
C ARG A 326 -0.48 -13.48 33.28
N SER A 327 -0.57 -14.65 33.90
CA SER A 327 -1.79 -15.44 34.01
C SER A 327 -2.04 -15.78 35.48
N GLY A 328 -3.14 -16.51 35.77
CA GLY A 328 -3.37 -17.04 37.11
C GLY A 328 -2.32 -18.06 37.57
N GLU A 329 -1.56 -18.64 36.65
CA GLU A 329 -0.59 -19.72 36.91
C GLU A 329 0.86 -19.21 37.02
N GLY A 330 1.14 -17.99 36.57
CA GLY A 330 2.47 -17.40 36.67
C GLY A 330 2.67 -16.17 35.80
N ALA A 331 3.93 -15.78 35.62
CA ALA A 331 4.31 -14.62 34.83
C ALA A 331 5.50 -14.96 33.92
N ILE A 332 5.59 -14.26 32.81
CA ILE A 332 6.76 -14.20 31.94
C ILE A 332 7.32 -12.79 32.02
N ASP A 333 8.64 -12.70 32.12
CA ASP A 333 9.41 -11.46 32.02
C ASP A 333 10.63 -11.71 31.13
N GLY A 334 10.94 -10.80 30.23
CA GLY A 334 12.08 -10.98 29.36
C GLY A 334 12.56 -9.70 28.71
N GLU A 335 13.79 -9.78 28.23
CA GLU A 335 14.45 -8.72 27.48
C GLU A 335 15.40 -9.36 26.47
N TRP A 336 15.61 -8.66 25.37
CA TRP A 336 16.55 -9.07 24.35
C TRP A 336 17.17 -7.83 23.72
N ARG A 337 18.47 -7.87 23.46
CA ARG A 337 19.19 -6.76 22.83
C ARG A 337 20.18 -7.33 21.86
N VAL A 338 20.24 -6.70 20.69
CA VAL A 338 21.33 -6.80 19.73
C VAL A 338 21.92 -5.42 19.57
N GLU A 339 23.24 -5.36 19.54
CA GLU A 339 23.97 -4.13 19.34
C GLU A 339 25.04 -4.37 18.31
N LEU A 340 25.09 -3.48 17.32
CA LEU A 340 26.22 -3.37 16.42
C LEU A 340 27.08 -2.21 16.94
N GLN A 341 28.24 -2.55 17.50
CA GLN A 341 29.21 -1.56 17.95
C GLN A 341 29.78 -0.77 16.77
N PRO A 342 30.23 0.48 16.99
CA PRO A 342 30.93 1.24 15.96
C PRO A 342 32.14 0.47 15.40
N ALA A 343 32.31 0.51 14.09
CA ALA A 343 33.41 -0.15 13.39
C ALA A 343 34.76 0.46 13.76
N ARG A 344 35.79 -0.38 13.89
CA ARG A 344 37.19 0.05 13.99
C ARG A 344 37.74 0.33 12.59
N GLY A 345 37.37 1.48 12.03
CA GLY A 345 37.76 1.92 10.68
C GLY A 345 36.61 1.83 9.67
N ALA A 346 36.93 1.82 8.38
CA ALA A 346 35.94 1.91 7.30
C ALA A 346 35.30 0.56 6.89
N GLN A 347 35.86 -0.56 7.38
CA GLN A 347 35.38 -1.91 7.04
C GLN A 347 34.33 -2.39 8.04
N ILE A 348 33.28 -3.02 7.52
CA ILE A 348 32.27 -3.71 8.32
C ILE A 348 32.82 -5.09 8.67
N ARG A 349 32.79 -5.42 9.97
CA ARG A 349 33.26 -6.69 10.53
C ARG A 349 32.29 -7.13 11.61
N LEU A 350 31.23 -7.82 11.22
CA LEU A 350 30.15 -8.22 12.11
C LEU A 350 30.66 -9.06 13.28
N ALA A 351 31.68 -9.90 13.06
CA ALA A 351 32.31 -10.71 14.11
C ALA A 351 32.99 -9.89 15.22
N GLU A 352 33.42 -8.65 14.93
CA GLU A 352 34.03 -7.74 15.91
C GLU A 352 33.03 -6.75 16.51
N GLN A 353 31.93 -6.47 15.79
CA GLN A 353 30.98 -5.41 16.14
C GLN A 353 29.73 -5.94 16.87
N LEU A 354 29.27 -7.14 16.51
CA LEU A 354 28.00 -7.65 16.99
C LEU A 354 28.10 -8.09 18.46
N ARG A 355 27.23 -7.54 19.29
CA ARG A 355 26.92 -8.02 20.64
C ARG A 355 25.45 -8.40 20.70
N SER A 356 25.11 -9.44 21.45
CA SER A 356 23.72 -9.85 21.62
C SER A 356 23.52 -10.48 22.98
N SER A 357 22.46 -10.10 23.68
CA SER A 357 22.12 -10.65 24.99
C SER A 357 20.61 -10.87 25.09
N GLY A 358 20.20 -11.92 25.79
CA GLY A 358 18.79 -12.16 26.06
C GLY A 358 18.59 -12.78 27.44
N ARG A 359 17.46 -12.45 28.06
CA ARG A 359 16.99 -13.06 29.30
C ARG A 359 15.49 -13.31 29.19
N LEU A 360 15.07 -14.48 29.64
CA LEU A 360 13.67 -14.86 29.75
C LEU A 360 13.46 -15.61 31.08
N ASP A 361 12.61 -15.05 31.91
CA ASP A 361 12.15 -15.63 33.16
C ASP A 361 10.72 -16.15 32.96
N VAL A 362 10.50 -17.41 33.31
CA VAL A 362 9.21 -18.09 33.16
C VAL A 362 8.80 -18.62 34.52
N GLY A 363 7.64 -18.18 35.00
CA GLY A 363 7.07 -18.59 36.28
C GLY A 363 6.81 -20.10 36.35
N ALA A 364 7.02 -20.68 37.53
CA ALA A 364 6.95 -22.14 37.72
C ALA A 364 5.62 -22.78 37.27
N GLY A 365 4.49 -22.12 37.49
CA GLY A 365 3.18 -22.67 37.13
C GLY A 365 2.84 -22.61 35.65
N LEU A 366 3.65 -21.94 34.81
CA LEU A 366 3.47 -21.90 33.36
C LEU A 366 4.10 -23.10 32.62
N LEU A 367 4.80 -23.97 33.34
CA LEU A 367 5.52 -25.11 32.77
C LEU A 367 5.06 -26.41 33.45
N THR A 368 4.86 -27.46 32.66
CA THR A 368 4.62 -28.79 33.24
C THR A 368 5.89 -29.32 33.91
N PRO A 369 5.79 -30.26 34.88
CA PRO A 369 6.96 -30.87 35.51
C PRO A 369 7.95 -31.47 34.51
N ASP A 370 7.44 -32.15 33.48
CA ASP A 370 8.25 -32.77 32.43
C ASP A 370 8.98 -31.72 31.57
N GLN A 371 8.28 -30.63 31.20
CA GLN A 371 8.89 -29.51 30.49
C GLN A 371 10.02 -28.90 31.33
N ARG A 372 9.76 -28.63 32.61
CA ARG A 372 10.76 -28.07 33.53
C ARG A 372 11.99 -28.98 33.61
N GLN A 373 11.79 -30.28 33.82
CA GLN A 373 12.89 -31.24 33.93
C GLN A 373 13.69 -31.33 32.63
N THR A 374 13.02 -31.30 31.47
CA THR A 374 13.67 -31.33 30.15
C THR A 374 14.52 -30.08 29.91
N LEU A 375 13.99 -28.89 30.18
CA LEU A 375 14.70 -27.61 30.02
C LEU A 375 15.97 -27.56 30.89
N LEU A 376 15.87 -28.04 32.14
CA LEU A 376 16.99 -28.14 33.07
C LEU A 376 18.03 -29.18 32.61
N ALA A 377 17.57 -30.36 32.17
CA ALA A 377 18.45 -31.44 31.71
C ALA A 377 19.25 -31.03 30.46
N MET A 378 18.64 -30.29 29.55
CA MET A 378 19.31 -29.74 28.36
C MET A 378 20.19 -28.52 28.67
N GLY A 379 20.19 -28.00 29.91
CA GLY A 379 20.93 -26.81 30.30
C GLY A 379 20.42 -25.51 29.65
N MET A 380 19.21 -25.53 29.10
CA MET A 380 18.60 -24.39 28.40
C MET A 380 18.06 -23.33 29.37
N ALA A 381 17.81 -23.71 30.63
CA ALA A 381 17.45 -22.79 31.70
C ALA A 381 18.09 -23.20 33.03
N VAL A 382 18.10 -22.28 33.99
CA VAL A 382 18.50 -22.49 35.38
C VAL A 382 17.33 -22.23 36.32
N GLU A 383 17.33 -22.90 37.46
CA GLU A 383 16.30 -22.73 38.46
C GLU A 383 16.42 -21.38 39.18
N GLN A 384 15.28 -20.76 39.44
CA GLN A 384 15.14 -19.55 40.25
C GLN A 384 14.05 -19.70 41.29
N ALA A 385 14.04 -18.82 42.29
CA ALA A 385 13.06 -18.84 43.38
C ALA A 385 11.60 -18.85 42.90
N SER A 386 11.30 -18.22 41.76
CA SER A 386 9.94 -18.09 41.21
C SER A 386 9.68 -18.91 39.94
N GLY A 387 10.64 -19.71 39.45
CA GLY A 387 10.50 -20.41 38.16
C GLY A 387 11.82 -20.81 37.52
N LEU A 388 11.91 -20.64 36.20
CA LEU A 388 13.12 -20.89 35.41
C LEU A 388 13.61 -19.60 34.75
N ARG A 389 14.92 -19.47 34.60
CA ARG A 389 15.58 -18.41 33.82
C ARG A 389 16.38 -19.01 32.68
N ALA A 390 16.12 -18.57 31.46
CA ALA A 390 17.00 -18.77 30.31
C ALA A 390 17.73 -17.44 30.01
N SER A 391 19.03 -17.49 29.79
CA SER A 391 19.81 -16.32 29.44
C SER A 391 20.98 -16.67 28.55
N TYR A 392 21.34 -15.74 27.67
CA TYR A 392 22.59 -15.82 26.94
C TYR A 392 23.21 -14.43 26.76
N ASP A 393 24.53 -14.42 26.57
CA ASP A 393 25.33 -13.25 26.28
C ASP A 393 26.37 -13.63 25.23
N TYR A 394 26.39 -12.91 24.12
CA TYR A 394 27.37 -13.01 23.05
C TYR A 394 28.08 -11.67 22.92
N ALA A 395 29.39 -11.70 23.17
CA ALA A 395 30.23 -10.54 23.06
C ALA A 395 31.67 -10.97 22.78
N ASP A 396 32.35 -10.24 21.89
CA ASP A 396 33.78 -10.43 21.62
C ASP A 396 34.15 -11.89 21.25
N GLY A 397 33.27 -12.55 20.48
CA GLY A 397 33.45 -13.94 20.06
C GLY A 397 33.16 -15.00 21.12
N LEU A 398 32.72 -14.61 22.31
CA LEU A 398 32.41 -15.50 23.40
C LEU A 398 30.89 -15.65 23.55
N LEU A 399 30.38 -16.88 23.54
CA LEU A 399 28.98 -17.17 23.86
C LEU A 399 28.89 -17.74 25.27
N LYS A 400 28.13 -17.07 26.14
CA LYS A 400 27.74 -17.57 27.46
C LYS A 400 26.26 -17.90 27.44
N VAL A 401 25.89 -19.12 27.81
CA VAL A 401 24.50 -19.55 27.98
C VAL A 401 24.32 -19.98 29.43
N ASN A 402 23.40 -19.32 30.14
CA ASN A 402 23.11 -19.59 31.55
C ASN A 402 24.37 -19.60 32.44
N GLY A 403 25.30 -18.68 32.17
CA GLY A 403 26.58 -18.55 32.88
C GLY A 403 27.67 -19.54 32.44
N ARG A 404 27.38 -20.51 31.56
CA ARG A 404 28.35 -21.45 30.99
C ARG A 404 28.91 -20.91 29.69
N THR A 405 30.23 -20.97 29.54
CA THR A 405 30.90 -20.56 28.29
C THR A 405 30.83 -21.69 27.27
N LEU A 406 30.41 -21.37 26.05
CA LEU A 406 30.32 -22.27 24.90
C LEU A 406 31.22 -21.78 23.77
N ASP A 407 31.65 -22.70 22.92
CA ASP A 407 32.36 -22.37 21.69
C ASP A 407 31.40 -21.67 20.71
N ALA A 408 31.80 -20.50 20.23
CA ALA A 408 31.05 -19.70 19.26
C ALA A 408 31.72 -19.70 17.87
N GLY A 409 32.73 -20.53 17.62
CA GLY A 409 33.50 -20.54 16.37
C GLY A 409 32.63 -20.68 15.11
N GLY A 410 31.65 -21.59 15.13
CA GLY A 410 30.71 -21.73 14.01
C GLY A 410 29.84 -20.48 13.78
N PHE A 411 29.44 -19.79 14.84
CA PHE A 411 28.71 -18.53 14.73
C PHE A 411 29.61 -17.40 14.21
N GLN A 412 30.86 -17.32 14.66
CA GLN A 412 31.84 -16.37 14.12
C GLN A 412 32.10 -16.59 12.63
N GLN A 413 32.19 -17.84 12.19
CA GLN A 413 32.32 -18.17 10.76
C GLN A 413 31.11 -17.68 9.96
N ALA A 414 29.89 -17.90 10.47
CA ALA A 414 28.68 -17.41 9.82
C ALA A 414 28.64 -15.87 9.71
N LEU A 415 29.14 -15.15 10.73
CA LEU A 415 29.27 -13.68 10.68
C LEU A 415 30.29 -13.24 9.63
N ALA A 416 31.43 -13.94 9.50
CA ALA A 416 32.43 -13.64 8.46
C ALA A 416 31.89 -13.91 7.03
N GLU A 417 31.08 -14.95 6.85
CA GLU A 417 30.37 -15.18 5.59
C GLU A 417 29.35 -14.08 5.29
N ALA A 418 28.64 -13.59 6.32
CA ALA A 418 27.72 -12.47 6.20
C ALA A 418 28.45 -11.18 5.80
N ASP A 419 29.62 -10.90 6.38
CA ASP A 419 30.49 -9.78 5.98
C ASP A 419 30.82 -9.84 4.48
N THR A 420 31.16 -11.04 3.98
CA THR A 420 31.50 -11.24 2.56
C THR A 420 30.29 -10.97 1.65
N ARG A 421 29.10 -11.47 2.01
CA ARG A 421 27.86 -11.24 1.25
C ARG A 421 27.46 -9.76 1.26
N LEU A 422 27.59 -9.12 2.41
CA LEU A 422 27.29 -7.70 2.58
C LEU A 422 28.22 -6.83 1.73
N ALA A 423 29.52 -7.12 1.71
CA ALA A 423 30.49 -6.42 0.88
C ALA A 423 30.16 -6.56 -0.62
N ALA A 424 29.77 -7.77 -1.06
CA ALA A 424 29.32 -8.00 -2.43
C ALA A 424 28.06 -7.19 -2.78
N GLN A 425 27.07 -7.14 -1.87
CA GLN A 425 25.84 -6.37 -2.09
C GLN A 425 26.10 -4.86 -2.14
N LEU A 426 26.93 -4.33 -1.24
CA LEU A 426 27.32 -2.92 -1.25
C LEU A 426 28.03 -2.54 -2.56
N THR A 427 28.87 -3.44 -3.09
CA THR A 427 29.51 -3.26 -4.40
C THR A 427 28.47 -3.24 -5.52
N ALA A 428 27.52 -4.17 -5.51
CA ALA A 428 26.46 -4.26 -6.52
C ALA A 428 25.58 -3.01 -6.58
N TRP A 429 25.20 -2.43 -5.44
CA TRP A 429 24.47 -1.15 -5.41
C TRP A 429 25.30 0.03 -5.91
N GLY A 430 26.63 -0.10 -5.91
CA GLY A 430 27.52 0.92 -6.44
C GLY A 430 27.80 0.88 -7.93
N ASP A 431 27.67 -0.30 -8.53
CA ASP A 431 28.00 -0.59 -9.92
C ASP A 431 26.76 -0.65 -10.84
N THR A 432 25.62 -0.10 -10.41
CA THR A 432 24.39 -0.01 -11.21
C THR A 432 24.62 0.80 -12.49
N ARG A 433 25.05 0.11 -13.57
CA ARG A 433 25.03 0.61 -14.94
C ARG A 433 23.79 0.07 -15.64
N VAL A 434 22.68 0.81 -15.61
CA VAL A 434 21.61 0.68 -16.63
C VAL A 434 21.08 2.08 -16.99
N ALA A 435 21.04 2.31 -18.30
CA ALA A 435 20.49 3.42 -19.10
C ALA A 435 20.17 4.74 -18.38
N GLN A 436 20.95 5.78 -18.68
CA GLN A 436 20.50 7.16 -18.52
C GLN A 436 19.12 7.33 -19.18
N ALA A 437 18.18 7.92 -18.45
CA ALA A 437 16.95 8.42 -19.06
C ALA A 437 17.32 9.36 -20.23
N PRO A 438 16.73 9.20 -21.42
CA PRO A 438 17.05 10.06 -22.54
C PRO A 438 16.76 11.52 -22.16
N LYS A 439 17.76 12.39 -22.35
CA LYS A 439 17.59 13.84 -22.20
C LYS A 439 16.43 14.29 -23.11
N PRO A 440 15.52 15.15 -22.63
CA PRO A 440 14.48 15.69 -23.49
C PRO A 440 15.14 16.41 -24.67
N ALA A 441 14.72 16.03 -25.88
CA ALA A 441 15.22 16.66 -27.11
C ALA A 441 14.87 18.16 -27.10
N PRO A 442 15.77 19.03 -27.60
CA PRO A 442 15.45 20.44 -27.73
C PRO A 442 14.28 20.61 -28.70
N MET A 443 13.32 21.46 -28.33
CA MET A 443 12.21 21.86 -29.18
C MET A 443 12.75 22.41 -30.51
N ILE A 444 12.36 21.76 -31.60
CA ILE A 444 12.60 22.27 -32.96
C ILE A 444 11.47 23.24 -33.27
N GLU A 445 11.81 24.48 -33.63
CA GLU A 445 10.90 25.48 -34.17
C GLU A 445 10.26 24.95 -35.47
N GLU A 446 8.93 24.92 -35.51
CA GLU A 446 8.17 24.65 -36.75
C GLU A 446 8.27 25.86 -37.69
N THR A 447 8.89 25.65 -38.85
CA THR A 447 8.74 26.54 -40.01
C THR A 447 7.50 26.15 -40.79
N GLU A 448 6.64 27.14 -41.03
CA GLU A 448 5.44 27.09 -41.87
C GLU A 448 5.78 26.67 -43.31
N ASP A 449 4.99 25.74 -43.87
CA ASP A 449 4.84 25.62 -45.33
C ASP A 449 3.37 25.28 -45.68
N GLU A 450 2.86 25.99 -46.70
CA GLU A 450 1.48 26.03 -47.19
C GLU A 450 0.97 24.68 -47.76
N PRO A 451 -0.36 24.42 -47.72
CA PRO A 451 -0.97 23.25 -48.36
C PRO A 451 -1.29 23.52 -49.85
N PRO A 452 -1.16 22.53 -50.75
CA PRO A 452 -1.58 22.71 -52.14
C PRO A 452 -3.09 22.47 -52.35
N GLU A 453 -3.65 23.22 -53.30
CA GLU A 453 -5.05 23.23 -53.74
C GLU A 453 -5.58 21.89 -54.29
N ALA A 454 -6.87 21.67 -54.06
CA ALA A 454 -7.66 20.54 -54.56
C ALA A 454 -8.19 20.77 -56.00
N PRO A 455 -8.34 19.73 -56.83
CA PRO A 455 -9.21 19.79 -58.00
C PRO A 455 -10.60 19.19 -57.73
N ALA A 456 -11.56 19.75 -58.49
CA ALA A 456 -13.00 19.64 -58.33
C ALA A 456 -13.62 18.26 -58.60
N ALA A 457 -14.79 18.07 -57.97
CA ALA A 457 -15.65 16.90 -58.00
C ALA A 457 -16.22 16.55 -59.38
N VAL A 458 -16.33 15.24 -59.65
CA VAL A 458 -17.37 14.66 -60.52
C VAL A 458 -18.04 13.54 -59.74
N ALA A 459 -19.35 13.68 -59.52
CA ALA A 459 -20.20 12.73 -58.85
C ALA A 459 -20.52 11.55 -59.79
N THR A 460 -20.17 10.34 -59.37
CA THR A 460 -20.82 9.10 -59.81
C THR A 460 -21.24 8.33 -58.58
N ALA A 461 -22.56 8.09 -58.48
CA ALA A 461 -23.20 7.37 -57.40
C ALA A 461 -22.62 5.96 -57.27
N ALA A 462 -22.02 5.67 -56.11
CA ALA A 462 -21.65 4.33 -55.69
C ALA A 462 -22.91 3.57 -55.19
N PRO A 463 -22.96 2.24 -55.38
CA PRO A 463 -24.07 1.40 -54.91
C PRO A 463 -24.19 1.47 -53.38
N PRO A 464 -25.38 1.18 -52.80
CA PRO A 464 -25.56 1.23 -51.36
C PRO A 464 -24.53 0.31 -50.71
N ALA A 465 -23.79 0.89 -49.75
CA ALA A 465 -22.86 0.16 -48.91
C ALA A 465 -23.56 -1.10 -48.36
N GLU A 466 -22.88 -2.24 -48.47
CA GLU A 466 -23.22 -3.40 -47.68
C GLU A 466 -23.39 -2.95 -46.22
N PRO A 467 -24.45 -3.40 -45.52
CA PRO A 467 -24.64 -3.03 -44.15
C PRO A 467 -23.39 -3.42 -43.37
N ALA A 468 -22.88 -2.47 -42.57
CA ALA A 468 -21.90 -2.74 -41.53
C ALA A 468 -22.28 -4.06 -40.83
N PRO A 469 -21.32 -4.95 -40.53
CA PRO A 469 -21.63 -6.20 -39.86
C PRO A 469 -22.45 -5.86 -38.62
N ALA A 470 -23.64 -6.46 -38.57
CA ALA A 470 -24.63 -6.24 -37.53
C ALA A 470 -23.95 -6.26 -36.16
N ALA A 471 -24.34 -5.33 -35.29
CA ALA A 471 -24.05 -5.41 -33.87
C ALA A 471 -24.28 -6.86 -33.42
N ALA A 472 -23.20 -7.53 -33.03
CA ALA A 472 -23.26 -8.90 -32.55
C ALA A 472 -24.34 -8.94 -31.47
N GLY A 473 -25.36 -9.79 -31.68
CA GLY A 473 -26.41 -10.00 -30.70
C GLY A 473 -25.82 -10.41 -29.34
N PRO A 474 -26.61 -10.36 -28.26
CA PRO A 474 -26.13 -10.77 -26.94
C PRO A 474 -25.52 -12.18 -27.03
N CYS A 475 -24.26 -12.33 -26.60
CA CYS A 475 -23.64 -13.64 -26.50
C CYS A 475 -24.41 -14.46 -25.43
N ALA A 476 -24.93 -15.62 -25.82
CA ALA A 476 -25.86 -16.40 -25.00
C ALA A 476 -25.20 -17.16 -23.84
N ASP A 477 -23.88 -17.40 -23.95
CA ASP A 477 -23.08 -18.11 -22.97
C ASP A 477 -21.61 -17.63 -23.00
N LEU A 478 -20.83 -18.09 -22.02
CA LEU A 478 -19.40 -17.76 -21.89
C LEU A 478 -18.60 -18.08 -23.15
N SER A 479 -18.88 -19.20 -23.81
CA SER A 479 -18.11 -19.63 -24.99
C SER A 479 -18.31 -18.67 -26.16
N ALA A 480 -19.54 -18.20 -26.36
CA ALA A 480 -19.84 -17.17 -27.35
C ALA A 480 -19.13 -15.83 -27.02
N CYS A 481 -19.20 -15.37 -25.77
CA CYS A 481 -18.57 -14.10 -25.38
C CYS A 481 -17.03 -14.13 -25.45
N LEU A 482 -16.42 -15.29 -25.16
CA LEU A 482 -14.97 -15.48 -25.31
C LEU A 482 -14.54 -15.51 -26.77
N ARG A 483 -15.36 -16.09 -27.66
CA ARG A 483 -15.11 -16.04 -29.11
C ARG A 483 -15.15 -14.60 -29.62
N ASP A 484 -16.11 -13.78 -29.16
CA ASP A 484 -16.16 -12.35 -29.47
C ASP A 484 -14.91 -11.63 -28.97
N SER A 485 -14.47 -11.92 -27.74
CA SER A 485 -13.27 -11.30 -27.15
C SER A 485 -12.02 -11.63 -27.97
N LEU A 486 -11.84 -12.91 -28.35
CA LEU A 486 -10.74 -13.35 -29.19
C LEU A 486 -10.82 -12.77 -30.61
N GLY A 487 -12.03 -12.64 -31.18
CA GLY A 487 -12.25 -11.96 -32.45
C GLY A 487 -11.85 -10.49 -32.42
N ALA A 488 -12.25 -9.77 -31.36
CA ALA A 488 -11.83 -8.39 -31.12
C ALA A 488 -10.30 -8.30 -30.95
N GLY A 489 -9.69 -9.27 -30.27
CA GLY A 489 -8.24 -9.36 -30.15
C GLY A 489 -7.51 -9.60 -31.47
N GLN A 490 -8.09 -10.38 -32.39
CA GLN A 490 -7.56 -10.59 -33.74
C GLN A 490 -7.69 -9.33 -34.61
N ALA A 491 -8.79 -8.60 -34.47
CA ALA A 491 -9.04 -7.33 -35.14
C ALA A 491 -8.30 -6.14 -34.50
N GLN A 492 -7.70 -6.35 -33.31
CA GLN A 492 -7.11 -5.31 -32.47
C GLN A 492 -8.10 -4.17 -32.13
N ASP A 493 -9.38 -4.51 -32.01
CA ASP A 493 -10.47 -3.59 -31.73
C ASP A 493 -10.72 -3.49 -30.21
N VAL A 494 -10.22 -2.40 -29.61
CA VAL A 494 -10.31 -2.16 -28.16
C VAL A 494 -11.75 -1.90 -27.71
N ASP A 495 -12.60 -1.32 -28.56
CA ASP A 495 -13.98 -1.01 -28.21
C ASP A 495 -14.87 -2.26 -28.24
N ALA A 496 -14.70 -3.10 -29.27
CA ALA A 496 -15.32 -4.42 -29.32
C ALA A 496 -14.85 -5.32 -28.17
N LEU A 497 -13.57 -5.25 -27.80
CA LEU A 497 -13.01 -5.97 -26.66
C LEU A 497 -13.64 -5.50 -25.34
N ARG A 498 -13.78 -4.18 -25.13
CA ARG A 498 -14.44 -3.63 -23.93
C ARG A 498 -15.90 -4.06 -23.84
N ALA A 499 -16.62 -4.03 -24.97
CA ALA A 499 -18.00 -4.47 -25.03
C ALA A 499 -18.14 -5.98 -24.72
N ALA A 500 -17.23 -6.82 -25.22
CA ALA A 500 -17.23 -8.25 -24.92
C ALA A 500 -16.95 -8.53 -23.42
N ALA A 501 -16.00 -7.81 -22.82
CA ALA A 501 -15.72 -7.93 -21.39
C ALA A 501 -16.95 -7.57 -20.53
N THR A 502 -17.65 -6.47 -20.83
CA THR A 502 -18.88 -6.09 -20.10
C THR A 502 -19.97 -7.16 -20.20
N ARG A 503 -20.08 -7.86 -21.34
CA ARG A 503 -21.03 -8.97 -21.48
C ARG A 503 -20.66 -10.17 -20.61
N ILE A 504 -19.37 -10.51 -20.53
CA ILE A 504 -18.88 -11.60 -19.67
C ILE A 504 -19.15 -11.29 -18.18
N GLU A 505 -18.97 -10.04 -17.76
CA GLU A 505 -19.22 -9.63 -16.36
C GLU A 505 -20.66 -9.80 -15.91
N ALA A 506 -21.60 -9.70 -16.85
CA ALA A 506 -23.03 -9.86 -16.61
C ALA A 506 -23.46 -11.34 -16.51
N LEU A 507 -22.58 -12.30 -16.82
CA LEU A 507 -22.88 -13.71 -16.69
C LEU A 507 -23.02 -14.12 -15.22
N PRO A 508 -23.88 -15.11 -14.90
CA PRO A 508 -23.99 -15.65 -13.55
C PRO A 508 -22.64 -16.14 -13.02
N LYS A 509 -22.27 -15.67 -11.83
CA LYS A 509 -21.04 -16.08 -11.14
C LYS A 509 -21.34 -17.23 -10.18
N PRO A 510 -20.43 -18.20 -10.03
CA PRO A 510 -20.62 -19.29 -9.07
C PRO A 510 -20.58 -18.78 -7.62
N ASP A 511 -21.06 -19.61 -6.71
CA ASP A 511 -21.06 -19.31 -5.28
C ASP A 511 -19.64 -19.18 -4.72
N VAL A 512 -19.53 -18.35 -3.67
CA VAL A 512 -18.27 -17.95 -3.05
C VAL A 512 -17.62 -19.07 -2.21
N GLY A 513 -18.39 -20.10 -1.83
CA GLY A 513 -17.89 -21.23 -1.04
C GLY A 513 -17.08 -20.83 0.21
N ASN A 514 -16.13 -21.68 0.60
CA ASN A 514 -15.26 -21.52 1.77
C ASN A 514 -13.93 -20.85 1.40
N LYS A 515 -13.90 -19.52 1.55
CA LYS A 515 -12.71 -18.70 1.26
C LYS A 515 -11.47 -19.09 2.09
N ALA A 516 -11.66 -19.45 3.36
CA ALA A 516 -10.53 -19.69 4.27
C ALA A 516 -9.76 -20.95 3.86
N VAL A 517 -10.50 -22.03 3.59
CA VAL A 517 -9.90 -23.30 3.15
C VAL A 517 -9.31 -23.16 1.75
N ALA A 518 -10.00 -22.46 0.83
CA ALA A 518 -9.47 -22.19 -0.50
C ALA A 518 -8.13 -21.45 -0.47
N ARG A 519 -7.97 -20.43 0.40
CA ARG A 519 -6.70 -19.68 0.55
C ARG A 519 -5.56 -20.52 1.13
N GLN A 520 -5.86 -21.39 2.09
CA GLN A 520 -4.86 -22.31 2.64
C GLN A 520 -4.36 -23.29 1.57
N LEU A 521 -5.28 -23.85 0.78
CA LEU A 521 -4.97 -24.74 -0.33
C LEU A 521 -4.27 -24.01 -1.49
N ASN A 522 -4.60 -22.74 -1.74
CA ASN A 522 -3.89 -21.87 -2.69
C ASN A 522 -2.42 -21.73 -2.31
N THR A 523 -2.15 -21.44 -1.03
CA THR A 523 -0.78 -21.32 -0.49
C THR A 523 0.00 -22.63 -0.70
N THR A 524 -0.64 -23.76 -0.39
CA THR A 524 -0.06 -25.10 -0.60
C THR A 524 0.29 -25.34 -2.08
N GLY A 525 -0.61 -24.96 -2.99
CA GLY A 525 -0.41 -25.08 -4.43
C GLY A 525 0.72 -24.19 -4.96
N LEU A 526 0.80 -22.95 -4.49
CA LEU A 526 1.89 -22.03 -4.85
C LEU A 526 3.25 -22.52 -4.32
N ASP A 527 3.30 -23.09 -3.12
CA ASP A 527 4.53 -23.67 -2.59
C ASP A 527 4.96 -24.92 -3.35
N ALA A 528 4.01 -25.72 -3.86
CA ALA A 528 4.32 -26.82 -4.78
C ALA A 528 4.85 -26.31 -6.13
N LEU A 529 4.29 -25.23 -6.69
CA LEU A 529 4.81 -24.60 -7.91
C LEU A 529 6.25 -24.10 -7.74
N LYS A 530 6.60 -23.50 -6.59
CA LYS A 530 7.98 -23.07 -6.29
C LYS A 530 8.97 -24.23 -6.25
N ARG A 531 8.52 -25.41 -5.86
CA ARG A 531 9.30 -26.65 -5.86
C ARG A 531 9.27 -27.38 -7.21
N GLU A 532 8.66 -26.79 -8.22
CA GLU A 532 8.43 -27.39 -9.54
C GLU A 532 7.61 -28.70 -9.50
N ASP A 533 6.89 -28.97 -8.40
CA ASP A 533 5.98 -30.10 -8.27
C ASP A 533 4.62 -29.73 -8.85
N HIS A 534 4.53 -29.76 -10.17
CA HIS A 534 3.34 -29.37 -10.92
C HIS A 534 2.14 -30.28 -10.63
N ALA A 535 2.37 -31.56 -10.31
CA ALA A 535 1.31 -32.51 -9.99
C ALA A 535 0.66 -32.20 -8.63
N ALA A 536 1.47 -31.94 -7.59
CA ALA A 536 0.96 -31.53 -6.29
C ALA A 536 0.29 -30.15 -6.36
N ALA A 537 0.85 -29.21 -7.13
CA ALA A 537 0.25 -27.90 -7.35
C ALA A 537 -1.16 -28.00 -7.95
N VAL A 538 -1.31 -28.76 -9.05
CA VAL A 538 -2.60 -28.98 -9.70
C VAL A 538 -3.60 -29.60 -8.71
N ASN A 539 -3.18 -30.57 -7.89
CA ASN A 539 -4.08 -31.21 -6.93
C ASN A 539 -4.55 -30.25 -5.83
N ALA A 540 -3.64 -29.48 -5.23
CA ALA A 540 -3.98 -28.51 -4.19
C ALA A 540 -4.86 -27.38 -4.73
N LEU A 541 -4.54 -26.85 -5.91
CA LEU A 541 -5.29 -25.75 -6.54
C LEU A 541 -6.67 -26.22 -7.04
N ARG A 542 -6.80 -27.48 -7.49
CA ARG A 542 -8.11 -28.05 -7.84
C ARG A 542 -8.98 -28.26 -6.60
N GLN A 543 -8.39 -28.61 -5.45
CA GLN A 543 -9.12 -28.63 -4.17
C GLN A 543 -9.54 -27.22 -3.77
N ALA A 544 -8.62 -26.25 -3.84
CA ALA A 544 -8.89 -24.85 -3.52
C ALA A 544 -10.06 -24.29 -4.35
N LEU A 545 -10.09 -24.59 -5.65
CA LEU A 545 -11.16 -24.13 -6.54
C LEU A 545 -12.51 -24.80 -6.25
N ARG A 546 -12.52 -26.04 -5.75
CA ARG A 546 -13.77 -26.68 -5.29
C ARG A 546 -14.30 -26.03 -4.02
N GLU A 547 -13.40 -25.61 -3.13
CA GLU A 547 -13.78 -24.94 -1.88
C GLU A 547 -14.31 -23.54 -2.14
N ASN A 548 -13.69 -22.78 -3.04
CA ASN A 548 -14.20 -21.48 -3.50
C ASN A 548 -14.17 -21.39 -5.04
N PRO A 549 -15.28 -21.78 -5.71
CA PRO A 549 -15.40 -21.70 -7.16
C PRO A 549 -15.35 -20.28 -7.73
N ARG A 550 -15.49 -19.26 -6.88
CA ARG A 550 -15.44 -17.83 -7.25
C ARG A 550 -14.08 -17.19 -7.01
N ASP A 551 -13.06 -17.97 -6.65
CA ASP A 551 -11.71 -17.46 -6.45
C ASP A 551 -10.95 -17.40 -7.78
N VAL A 552 -10.93 -16.21 -8.39
CA VAL A 552 -10.26 -15.99 -9.67
C VAL A 552 -8.74 -16.17 -9.60
N GLU A 553 -8.15 -15.94 -8.43
CA GLU A 553 -6.71 -16.11 -8.23
C GLU A 553 -6.37 -17.60 -8.22
N VAL A 554 -7.12 -18.40 -7.47
CA VAL A 554 -6.98 -19.87 -7.44
C VAL A 554 -7.21 -20.46 -8.84
N ALA A 555 -8.24 -20.00 -9.56
CA ALA A 555 -8.51 -20.48 -10.91
C ALA A 555 -7.37 -20.13 -11.89
N GLY A 556 -6.82 -18.92 -11.81
CA GLY A 556 -5.65 -18.50 -12.58
C GLY A 556 -4.40 -19.30 -12.24
N ASN A 557 -4.14 -19.54 -10.95
CA ASN A 557 -3.03 -20.34 -10.47
C ASN A 557 -3.15 -21.80 -10.91
N LEU A 558 -4.36 -22.38 -10.87
CA LEU A 558 -4.63 -23.74 -11.37
C LEU A 558 -4.35 -23.82 -12.88
N GLY A 559 -4.83 -22.84 -13.66
CA GLY A 559 -4.55 -22.76 -15.09
C GLY A 559 -3.06 -22.70 -15.39
N TYR A 560 -2.30 -21.87 -14.68
CA TYR A 560 -0.84 -21.80 -14.80
C TYR A 560 -0.17 -23.14 -14.44
N ALA A 561 -0.58 -23.76 -13.33
CA ALA A 561 -0.07 -25.06 -12.92
C ALA A 561 -0.34 -26.16 -13.96
N LEU A 562 -1.52 -26.13 -14.59
CA LEU A 562 -1.88 -27.05 -15.68
C LEU A 562 -1.04 -26.83 -16.94
N VAL A 563 -0.73 -25.57 -17.30
CA VAL A 563 0.20 -25.26 -18.41
C VAL A 563 1.60 -25.81 -18.12
N LYS A 564 2.08 -25.68 -16.87
CA LYS A 564 3.38 -26.24 -16.46
C LYS A 564 3.40 -27.76 -16.40
N ALA A 565 2.25 -28.38 -16.09
CA ALA A 565 2.06 -29.81 -16.11
C ALA A 565 1.80 -30.40 -17.52
N ASP A 566 1.95 -29.61 -18.59
CA ASP A 566 1.68 -30.00 -19.99
C ASP A 566 0.23 -30.46 -20.25
N ARG A 567 -0.71 -29.96 -19.44
CA ARG A 567 -2.16 -30.23 -19.52
C ARG A 567 -2.89 -29.06 -20.16
N ALA A 568 -2.46 -28.66 -21.36
CA ALA A 568 -2.88 -27.44 -22.03
C ALA A 568 -4.40 -27.35 -22.30
N ALA A 569 -5.05 -28.45 -22.70
CA ALA A 569 -6.49 -28.46 -22.97
C ALA A 569 -7.31 -28.15 -21.71
N GLU A 570 -6.96 -28.77 -20.58
CA GLU A 570 -7.63 -28.54 -19.31
C GLU A 570 -7.31 -27.15 -18.74
N ALA A 571 -6.08 -26.67 -18.94
CA ALA A 571 -5.71 -25.30 -18.58
C ALA A 571 -6.61 -24.29 -19.29
N ALA A 572 -6.85 -24.47 -20.60
CA ALA A 572 -7.70 -23.60 -21.37
C ALA A 572 -9.15 -23.59 -20.83
N GLU A 573 -9.72 -24.74 -20.48
CA GLU A 573 -11.07 -24.81 -19.89
C GLU A 573 -11.16 -24.05 -18.56
N VAL A 574 -10.22 -24.28 -17.65
CA VAL A 574 -10.19 -23.62 -16.33
C VAL A 574 -10.01 -22.11 -16.47
N LEU A 575 -9.10 -21.67 -17.35
CA LEU A 575 -8.80 -20.26 -17.56
C LEU A 575 -9.95 -19.54 -18.26
N GLN A 576 -10.63 -20.18 -19.20
CA GLN A 576 -11.85 -19.65 -19.82
C GLN A 576 -12.96 -19.49 -18.79
N ALA A 577 -13.18 -20.46 -17.92
CA ALA A 577 -14.13 -20.35 -16.81
C ALA A 577 -13.76 -19.22 -15.83
N ALA A 578 -12.47 -19.03 -15.55
CA ALA A 578 -11.99 -17.96 -14.68
C ALA A 578 -12.30 -16.56 -15.23
N LEU A 579 -12.37 -16.38 -16.55
CA LEU A 579 -12.71 -15.11 -17.19
C LEU A 579 -14.18 -14.69 -16.95
N VAL A 580 -15.08 -15.58 -16.54
CA VAL A 580 -16.43 -15.21 -16.03
C VAL A 580 -16.32 -14.34 -14.76
N LEU A 581 -15.32 -14.64 -13.92
CA LEU A 581 -15.14 -13.97 -12.65
C LEU A 581 -14.58 -12.56 -12.86
N ASP A 582 -13.58 -12.47 -13.74
CA ASP A 582 -12.91 -11.23 -14.15
C ASP A 582 -12.39 -11.34 -15.59
N PRO A 583 -13.12 -10.80 -16.59
CA PRO A 583 -12.71 -10.83 -18.00
C PRO A 583 -11.63 -9.81 -18.33
N ARG A 584 -11.30 -8.87 -17.43
CA ARG A 584 -10.24 -7.87 -17.62
C ARG A 584 -8.94 -8.27 -16.91
N ARG A 585 -8.86 -9.47 -16.35
CA ARG A 585 -7.65 -9.94 -15.66
C ARG A 585 -6.55 -10.33 -16.64
N SER A 586 -5.58 -9.45 -16.86
CA SER A 586 -4.40 -9.68 -17.71
C SER A 586 -3.65 -10.99 -17.34
N ALA A 587 -3.53 -11.26 -16.05
CA ALA A 587 -2.89 -12.45 -15.48
C ALA A 587 -3.63 -13.77 -15.79
N THR A 588 -4.88 -13.72 -16.24
CA THR A 588 -5.65 -14.89 -16.69
C THR A 588 -5.49 -15.10 -18.20
N TRP A 589 -5.43 -14.02 -18.98
CA TRP A 589 -5.26 -14.07 -20.43
C TRP A 589 -3.88 -14.58 -20.87
N THR A 590 -2.81 -14.29 -20.12
CA THR A 590 -1.46 -14.73 -20.47
C THR A 590 -1.29 -16.26 -20.38
N PRO A 591 -1.66 -16.94 -19.28
CA PRO A 591 -1.68 -18.40 -19.24
C PRO A 591 -2.66 -19.02 -20.24
N LEU A 592 -3.77 -18.34 -20.58
CA LEU A 592 -4.72 -18.82 -21.58
C LEU A 592 -4.08 -18.80 -22.98
N ALA A 593 -3.32 -17.75 -23.29
CA ALA A 593 -2.54 -17.68 -24.51
C ALA A 593 -1.51 -18.81 -24.61
N GLU A 594 -0.80 -19.13 -23.51
CA GLU A 594 0.12 -20.28 -23.47
C GLU A 594 -0.63 -21.60 -23.72
N ALA A 595 -1.75 -21.83 -23.03
CA ALA A 595 -2.56 -23.04 -23.17
C ALA A 595 -3.11 -23.21 -24.61
N LEU A 596 -3.58 -22.13 -25.22
CA LEU A 596 -4.06 -22.13 -26.61
C LEU A 596 -2.92 -22.42 -27.59
N ALA A 597 -1.75 -21.83 -27.37
CA ALA A 597 -0.59 -22.05 -28.23
C ALA A 597 -0.10 -23.50 -28.18
N LEU A 598 0.03 -24.07 -26.97
CA LEU A 598 0.38 -25.48 -26.76
C LEU A 598 -0.67 -26.45 -27.31
N SER A 599 -1.93 -26.02 -27.41
CA SER A 599 -3.02 -26.77 -28.05
C SER A 599 -3.11 -26.56 -29.56
N GLY A 600 -2.12 -25.89 -30.20
CA GLY A 600 -2.08 -25.66 -31.65
C GLY A 600 -2.97 -24.51 -32.16
N ARG A 601 -3.62 -23.75 -31.28
CA ARG A 601 -4.53 -22.63 -31.62
C ARG A 601 -3.79 -21.29 -31.66
N SER A 602 -2.75 -21.20 -32.49
CA SER A 602 -1.79 -20.08 -32.47
C SER A 602 -2.41 -18.70 -32.76
N ALA A 603 -3.44 -18.61 -33.60
CA ALA A 603 -4.12 -17.34 -33.90
C ALA A 603 -4.90 -16.81 -32.69
N GLU A 604 -5.57 -17.70 -31.96
CA GLU A 604 -6.29 -17.36 -30.74
C GLU A 604 -5.34 -17.09 -29.58
N ALA A 605 -4.21 -17.80 -29.52
CA ALA A 605 -3.16 -17.51 -28.57
C ALA A 605 -2.59 -16.09 -28.74
N GLN A 606 -2.34 -15.66 -29.98
CA GLN A 606 -1.86 -14.30 -30.26
C GLN A 606 -2.90 -13.25 -29.82
N ALA A 607 -4.17 -13.50 -30.13
CA ALA A 607 -5.27 -12.62 -29.72
C ALA A 607 -5.40 -12.56 -28.20
N ALA A 608 -5.37 -13.70 -27.50
CA ALA A 608 -5.40 -13.76 -26.05
C ALA A 608 -4.21 -13.01 -25.41
N LEU A 609 -3.02 -13.12 -25.99
CA LEU A 609 -1.85 -12.41 -25.49
C LEU A 609 -1.94 -10.89 -25.72
N TRP A 610 -2.49 -10.48 -26.87
CA TRP A 610 -2.80 -9.07 -27.14
C TRP A 610 -3.88 -8.53 -26.19
N ILE A 611 -4.95 -9.29 -25.93
CA ILE A 611 -6.00 -8.91 -24.96
C ILE A 611 -5.41 -8.76 -23.56
N GLY A 612 -4.58 -9.71 -23.13
CA GLY A 612 -3.87 -9.64 -21.85
C GLY A 612 -2.99 -8.38 -21.74
N PHE A 613 -2.34 -7.99 -22.84
CA PHE A 613 -1.60 -6.73 -22.91
C PHE A 613 -2.51 -5.50 -22.84
N GLN A 614 -3.64 -5.49 -23.53
CA GLN A 614 -4.58 -4.37 -23.49
C GLN A 614 -5.13 -4.12 -22.09
N TRP A 615 -5.40 -5.20 -21.35
CA TRP A 615 -5.84 -5.11 -19.96
C TRP A 615 -4.71 -4.95 -18.94
N SER A 616 -3.45 -4.87 -19.37
CA SER A 616 -2.35 -4.60 -18.46
C SER A 616 -2.41 -3.18 -17.91
N GLY A 617 -2.38 -3.06 -16.59
CA GLY A 617 -2.22 -1.78 -15.90
C GLY A 617 -0.83 -1.15 -16.07
N ASN A 618 0.17 -1.94 -16.49
CA ASN A 618 1.51 -1.46 -16.82
C ASN A 618 2.02 -2.14 -18.10
N ARG A 619 1.65 -1.58 -19.24
CA ARG A 619 1.99 -2.10 -20.57
C ARG A 619 3.49 -2.15 -20.83
N ASP A 620 4.27 -1.19 -20.32
CA ASP A 620 5.73 -1.17 -20.48
C ASP A 620 6.38 -2.37 -19.75
N LYS A 621 5.94 -2.66 -18.52
CA LYS A 621 6.40 -3.83 -17.76
C LYS A 621 5.97 -5.14 -18.42
N THR A 622 4.74 -5.22 -18.95
CA THR A 622 4.26 -6.40 -19.68
C THR A 622 5.04 -6.62 -20.96
N LEU A 623 5.39 -5.56 -21.69
CA LEU A 623 6.24 -5.64 -22.87
C LEU A 623 7.64 -6.17 -22.52
N ALA A 624 8.27 -5.59 -21.49
CA ALA A 624 9.57 -6.04 -21.00
C ALA A 624 9.53 -7.51 -20.56
N TRP A 625 8.43 -7.94 -19.91
CA TRP A 625 8.23 -9.34 -19.53
C TRP A 625 8.06 -10.25 -20.74
N TYR A 626 7.30 -9.86 -21.78
CA TYR A 626 7.20 -10.63 -23.03
C TYR A 626 8.55 -10.75 -23.74
N GLN A 627 9.37 -9.69 -23.75
CA GLN A 627 10.72 -9.73 -24.31
C GLN A 627 11.62 -10.71 -23.54
N ASP A 628 11.67 -10.60 -22.20
CA ASP A 628 12.42 -11.51 -21.35
C ASP A 628 11.98 -12.97 -21.52
N ARG A 629 10.67 -13.19 -21.67
CA ARG A 629 10.10 -14.52 -21.88
C ARG A 629 10.41 -15.07 -23.26
N ALA A 630 10.41 -14.23 -24.30
CA ALA A 630 10.85 -14.61 -25.65
C ALA A 630 12.32 -15.05 -25.66
N ASP A 631 13.16 -14.49 -24.78
CA ASP A 631 14.57 -14.86 -24.68
C ASP A 631 14.80 -16.14 -23.86
N LYS A 632 14.03 -16.35 -22.77
CA LYS A 632 14.26 -17.43 -21.79
C LYS A 632 13.37 -18.67 -21.95
N GLU A 633 12.25 -18.60 -22.68
CA GLU A 633 11.33 -19.73 -22.85
C GLU A 633 11.95 -20.80 -23.76
N THR A 634 11.95 -22.05 -23.29
CA THR A 634 12.57 -23.18 -23.98
C THR A 634 11.61 -23.92 -24.91
N ARG A 635 10.29 -23.71 -24.76
CA ARG A 635 9.26 -24.28 -25.64
C ARG A 635 9.11 -23.42 -26.90
N PRO A 636 9.45 -23.92 -28.11
CA PRO A 636 9.53 -23.09 -29.32
C PRO A 636 8.23 -22.37 -29.68
N VAL A 637 7.08 -23.03 -29.47
CA VAL A 637 5.76 -22.48 -29.77
C VAL A 637 5.44 -21.25 -28.90
N LEU A 638 5.84 -21.27 -27.62
CA LEU A 638 5.63 -20.15 -26.71
C LEU A 638 6.66 -19.05 -26.90
N GLN A 639 7.90 -19.42 -27.18
CA GLN A 639 8.94 -18.47 -27.54
C GLN A 639 8.50 -17.61 -28.75
N ALA A 640 7.99 -18.27 -29.79
CA ALA A 640 7.48 -17.59 -30.99
C ALA A 640 6.27 -16.69 -30.70
N LEU A 641 5.35 -17.14 -29.83
CA LEU A 641 4.19 -16.36 -29.39
C LEU A 641 4.61 -15.04 -28.74
N TYR A 642 5.53 -15.09 -27.76
CA TYR A 642 6.01 -13.90 -27.06
C TYR A 642 6.82 -12.97 -27.97
N ALA A 643 7.73 -13.52 -28.77
CA ALA A 643 8.53 -12.74 -29.71
C ALA A 643 7.65 -11.98 -30.71
N ARG A 644 6.58 -12.62 -31.20
CA ARG A 644 5.62 -11.99 -32.11
C ARG A 644 4.83 -10.89 -31.43
N GLN A 645 4.32 -11.12 -30.22
CA GLN A 645 3.56 -10.09 -29.49
C GLN A 645 4.43 -8.88 -29.16
N ALA A 646 5.67 -9.09 -28.70
CA ALA A 646 6.59 -8.00 -28.38
C ALA A 646 6.86 -7.11 -29.61
N ARG A 647 7.05 -7.70 -30.80
CA ARG A 647 7.22 -6.95 -32.05
C ARG A 647 5.98 -6.15 -32.45
N LEU A 648 4.79 -6.74 -32.32
CA LEU A 648 3.53 -6.06 -32.64
C LEU A 648 3.30 -4.83 -31.76
N VAL A 649 3.61 -4.93 -30.46
CA VAL A 649 3.49 -3.82 -29.52
C VAL A 649 4.48 -2.69 -29.85
N VAL A 650 5.73 -3.02 -30.18
CA VAL A 650 6.74 -2.01 -30.55
C VAL A 650 6.32 -1.26 -31.82
N ALA A 651 5.86 -1.98 -32.85
CA ALA A 651 5.43 -1.39 -34.11
C ALA A 651 4.23 -0.43 -33.97
N ASP A 652 3.27 -0.75 -33.09
CA ASP A 652 2.08 0.08 -32.81
C ASP A 652 2.42 1.33 -31.98
N SER A 653 3.48 1.27 -31.18
CA SER A 653 3.93 2.38 -30.33
C SER A 653 4.73 3.48 -31.05
N GLY A 654 5.03 3.31 -32.34
CA GLY A 654 5.84 4.25 -33.13
C GLY A 654 7.28 4.45 -32.61
N ARG A 655 7.75 3.58 -31.71
CA ARG A 655 9.13 3.60 -31.18
C ARG A 655 10.00 2.67 -32.04
N PRO A 656 11.11 3.16 -32.63
CA PRO A 656 12.03 2.32 -33.41
C PRO A 656 12.75 1.25 -32.57
#